data_AF-A0A8R7QS77-F1
#
_entry.id   AF-A0A8R7QS77-F1
#
_cell.length_a   1.000
_cell.length_b   1.000
_cell.length_c   1.000
_cell.angle_alpha   90.00
_cell.angle_beta   90.00
_cell.angle_gamma   90.00
#
_symmetry.space_group_name_H-M   'P 1'
#
loop_
_entity.id
_entity.type
_entity.pdbx_description
1 polymer ?
#
loop_
_entity_poly.entity_id
_entity_poly.type
_entity_poly.pdbx_seq_one_letter_code
_entity_poly.pdbx_strand_id
1 'polypeptide(L)'
;MELIKKRLKEFGIFLSSRLKSFRVRNRFQAGPFEVEPIRVTHSIPDCCGLVLRCGDGTIFHTGDWKIDESPVDGRIFDREALEELSKEGVTLMMSDSTNILSPGRSTSESVVASSLLRHVSEAKGRRVITTQFASNIHRIGSIKAAADLTGRRLVFVGMSLRTYLEAAFRDGKAPLDPSTLVKAEDMDAYDPKNLLVVTTGSQAEPRAALNLASYGGSHALKLSKEDVLLYSAKVIPGNESRVMKMLNRLTDLGPKIVMGKDAGLHTSGHAYHDELEEVLQIVKPQHFLPVHGELLFLKEHELLGRSTGIKHTTVIKNGEMLGVSHLRNRKVLSNGFVSLGKQDFKLMYSDGDKAFGTSTDLCIDERFRIASDGIIFVSMEIFRPKPASPQSGLKGKFKITTRCLWLDNGRLLDALYKAAHAALSSCPLNCPLSHMERMVSEILRKMVRKYSGKRPDVIVVASENTTVGFSEEVINRHMSLVDYEKTRPENPEREAEESIPEVMRTTPDDATTSSNGESFFSPDLHQPKTLDHFWESFKSPTAVKIARIVNASAQGNKPKLGKISIIDKDSSTSAPAPAKSSRKNRWKPEEIKSLIQLRGEMNEKFQTVKGRMVLWEEISGSLLKQGITRTPAQCKSVWTSLLQKYEESKKDEENMRTWQYFSAMDSFLSCEGEMATK
;
A
#
# COMPACT_ATOMS: atom_id res chain seq x y z
N MET A 1 -8.26 17.25 15.08
CA MET A 1 -7.10 18.08 15.50
C MET A 1 -6.05 17.32 16.30
N GLU A 2 -6.44 16.33 17.12
CA GLU A 2 -5.54 15.67 18.07
C GLU A 2 -4.30 15.01 17.46
N LEU A 3 -4.37 14.48 16.23
CA LEU A 3 -3.21 13.92 15.52
C LEU A 3 -2.13 14.98 15.23
N ILE A 4 -2.53 16.14 14.71
CA ILE A 4 -1.61 17.26 14.43
C ILE A 4 -1.00 17.77 15.74
N LYS A 5 -1.83 17.98 16.77
CA LYS A 5 -1.40 18.42 18.10
C LYS A 5 -0.37 17.46 18.70
N LYS A 6 -0.62 16.15 18.65
CA LYS A 6 0.33 15.13 19.11
C LYS A 6 1.66 15.28 18.36
N ARG A 7 1.62 15.35 17.03
CA ARG A 7 2.83 15.47 16.20
C ARG A 7 3.61 16.74 16.49
N LEU A 8 2.94 17.89 16.59
CA LEU A 8 3.61 19.16 16.93
C LEU A 8 4.22 19.15 18.34
N LYS A 9 3.59 18.47 19.30
CA LYS A 9 4.13 18.28 20.66
C LYS A 9 5.35 17.37 20.67
N GLU A 10 5.34 16.28 19.88
CA GLU A 10 6.50 15.37 19.74
C GLU A 10 7.76 16.13 19.28
N PHE A 11 7.61 17.18 18.47
CA PHE A 11 8.72 18.03 18.00
C PHE A 11 8.91 19.32 18.82
N GLY A 12 8.17 19.53 19.92
CA GLY A 12 8.32 20.72 20.75
C GLY A 12 7.89 22.04 20.10
N ILE A 13 7.15 22.01 18.99
CA ILE A 13 6.71 23.20 18.22
C ILE A 13 5.20 23.46 18.34
N PHE A 14 4.54 22.86 19.32
CA PHE A 14 3.12 23.02 19.53
C PHE A 14 2.77 24.41 20.06
N LEU A 15 1.95 25.14 19.30
CA LEU A 15 1.35 26.41 19.70
C LEU A 15 -0.16 26.32 19.48
N SER A 16 -0.93 26.41 20.56
CA SER A 16 -2.41 26.31 20.51
C SER A 16 -3.04 27.36 19.61
N SER A 17 -2.48 28.58 19.60
CA SER A 17 -2.93 29.70 18.77
C SER A 17 -2.89 29.43 17.26
N ARG A 18 -2.03 28.49 16.81
CA ARG A 18 -1.85 28.11 15.40
C ARG A 18 -2.82 27.05 14.91
N LEU A 19 -3.56 26.38 15.80
CA LEU A 19 -4.58 25.41 15.42
C LEU A 19 -5.96 26.09 15.40
N LYS A 20 -6.55 26.17 14.21
CA LYS A 20 -7.91 26.69 14.01
C LYS A 20 -8.79 25.56 13.50
N SER A 21 -9.88 25.29 14.21
CA SER A 21 -10.92 24.39 13.73
C SER A 21 -11.91 25.14 12.86
N PHE A 22 -12.45 24.46 11.85
CA PHE A 22 -13.55 24.93 11.03
C PHE A 22 -14.65 23.87 11.02
N ARG A 23 -15.84 24.27 10.60
CA ARG A 23 -16.96 23.35 10.36
C ARG A 23 -17.22 23.28 8.86
N VAL A 24 -17.61 22.10 8.41
CA VAL A 24 -18.08 21.91 7.03
C VAL A 24 -19.27 22.84 6.79
N ARG A 25 -19.33 23.45 5.60
CA ARG A 25 -20.32 24.45 5.15
C ARG A 25 -20.29 25.78 5.89
N ASN A 26 -19.32 26.00 6.79
CA ASN A 26 -19.08 27.30 7.38
C ASN A 26 -17.94 28.01 6.66
N ARG A 27 -18.22 29.20 6.12
CA ARG A 27 -17.21 30.03 5.45
C ARG A 27 -16.30 30.70 6.46
N PHE A 28 -15.01 30.83 6.12
CA PHE A 28 -14.04 31.60 6.90
C PHE A 28 -13.02 32.27 5.98
N GLN A 29 -12.41 33.36 6.46
CA GLN A 29 -11.40 34.08 5.69
C GLN A 29 -9.99 33.55 5.97
N ALA A 30 -9.21 33.34 4.90
CA ALA A 30 -7.81 32.94 4.95
C ALA A 30 -6.99 33.71 3.90
N GLY A 31 -6.43 34.84 4.32
CA GLY A 31 -5.74 35.75 3.40
C GLY A 31 -6.70 36.31 2.34
N PRO A 32 -6.41 36.18 1.03
CA PRO A 32 -7.29 36.68 -0.03
C PRO A 32 -8.47 35.75 -0.36
N PHE A 33 -8.60 34.62 0.35
CA PHE A 33 -9.61 33.60 0.06
C PHE A 33 -10.72 33.56 1.11
N GLU A 34 -11.96 33.63 0.66
CA GLU A 34 -13.10 33.12 1.42
C GLU A 34 -13.17 31.59 1.19
N VAL A 35 -12.94 30.83 2.25
CA VAL A 35 -12.83 29.37 2.21
C VAL A 35 -14.11 28.74 2.73
N GLU A 36 -14.68 27.79 1.97
CA GLU A 36 -15.80 26.95 2.38
C GLU A 36 -15.42 25.47 2.28
N PRO A 37 -15.34 24.74 3.40
CA PRO A 37 -15.11 23.30 3.38
C PRO A 37 -16.40 22.55 3.02
N ILE A 38 -16.30 21.60 2.09
CA ILE A 38 -17.39 20.69 1.70
C ILE A 38 -17.03 19.27 2.13
N ARG A 39 -18.01 18.50 2.63
CA ARG A 39 -17.77 17.13 3.07
C ARG A 39 -17.46 16.22 1.87
N VAL A 40 -16.45 15.37 2.04
CA VAL A 40 -16.20 14.23 1.15
C VAL A 40 -16.06 12.96 1.97
N THR A 41 -16.44 11.81 1.40
CA THR A 41 -16.20 10.50 2.01
C THR A 41 -14.82 9.98 1.63
N HIS A 42 -14.09 9.41 2.59
CA HIS A 42 -12.75 8.87 2.38
C HIS A 42 -12.41 7.80 3.44
N SER A 43 -11.15 7.37 3.51
CA SER A 43 -10.66 6.32 4.42
C SER A 43 -10.40 6.77 5.87
N ILE A 44 -10.58 8.06 6.19
CA ILE A 44 -10.46 8.64 7.54
C ILE A 44 -11.63 9.61 7.78
N PRO A 45 -12.15 9.75 9.02
CA PRO A 45 -13.21 10.69 9.32
C PRO A 45 -12.85 12.16 9.03
N ASP A 46 -13.88 13.00 8.89
CA ASP A 46 -13.80 14.46 8.74
C ASP A 46 -12.99 14.95 7.52
N CYS A 47 -12.94 14.16 6.44
CA CYS A 47 -12.37 14.61 5.17
C CYS A 47 -13.22 15.69 4.51
N CYS A 48 -12.55 16.67 3.90
CA CYS A 48 -13.19 17.76 3.20
C CYS A 48 -12.47 18.12 1.89
N GLY A 49 -13.26 18.51 0.90
CA GLY A 49 -12.80 19.38 -0.17
C GLY A 49 -12.89 20.84 0.27
N LEU A 50 -12.16 21.72 -0.40
CA LEU A 50 -12.13 23.15 -0.10
C LEU A 50 -12.54 23.95 -1.33
N VAL A 51 -13.53 24.82 -1.16
CA VAL A 51 -13.86 25.87 -2.11
C VAL A 51 -13.14 27.14 -1.66
N LEU A 52 -12.33 27.74 -2.52
CA LEU A 52 -11.55 28.94 -2.28
C LEU A 52 -12.03 30.02 -3.23
N ARG A 53 -12.69 31.06 -2.71
CA ARG A 53 -13.22 32.17 -3.51
C ARG A 53 -12.31 33.38 -3.38
N CYS A 54 -11.91 33.96 -4.51
CA CYS A 54 -11.14 35.21 -4.54
C CYS A 54 -11.58 36.09 -5.73
N GLY A 55 -10.95 37.25 -5.89
CA GLY A 55 -11.27 38.20 -6.98
C GLY A 55 -11.09 37.63 -8.39
N ASP A 56 -10.25 36.60 -8.56
CA ASP A 56 -10.00 35.93 -9.83
C ASP A 56 -10.90 34.69 -10.06
N GLY A 57 -11.87 34.46 -9.17
CA GLY A 57 -12.90 33.43 -9.27
C GLY A 57 -12.79 32.34 -8.20
N THR A 58 -13.45 31.21 -8.47
CA THR A 58 -13.62 30.12 -7.50
C THR A 58 -12.73 28.93 -7.84
N ILE A 59 -11.92 28.48 -6.87
CA ILE A 59 -11.10 27.27 -6.96
C ILE A 59 -11.75 26.18 -6.12
N PHE A 60 -11.91 24.98 -6.67
CA PHE A 60 -12.36 23.81 -5.94
C PHE A 60 -11.24 22.77 -5.86
N HIS A 61 -10.77 22.49 -4.65
CA HIS A 61 -9.84 21.41 -4.38
C HIS A 61 -10.62 20.25 -3.74
N THR A 62 -10.70 19.09 -4.39
CA THR A 62 -11.53 17.98 -3.90
C THR A 62 -11.05 17.40 -2.58
N GLY A 63 -9.75 17.56 -2.28
CA GLY A 63 -9.09 16.72 -1.29
C GLY A 63 -9.02 15.27 -1.78
N ASP A 64 -8.80 14.34 -0.87
CA ASP A 64 -8.85 12.91 -1.14
C ASP A 64 -10.28 12.41 -0.90
N TRP A 65 -10.86 11.71 -1.86
CA TRP A 65 -12.29 11.40 -1.80
C TRP A 65 -12.66 10.17 -2.61
N LYS A 66 -13.79 9.57 -2.23
CA LYS A 66 -14.62 8.68 -3.03
C LYS A 66 -16.09 9.07 -2.82
N ILE A 67 -17.00 8.50 -3.59
CA ILE A 67 -18.42 8.53 -3.27
C ILE A 67 -18.78 7.21 -2.57
N ASP A 68 -18.91 7.27 -1.25
CA ASP A 68 -19.51 6.19 -0.48
C ASP A 68 -21.02 6.40 -0.38
N GLU A 69 -21.82 5.54 -1.01
CA GLU A 69 -23.29 5.63 -0.98
C GLU A 69 -23.89 5.18 0.36
N SER A 70 -23.10 4.45 1.17
CA SER A 70 -23.54 3.93 2.46
C SER A 70 -22.39 3.91 3.47
N PRO A 71 -21.80 5.07 3.79
CA PRO A 71 -20.67 5.14 4.69
C PRO A 71 -21.11 4.69 6.08
N VAL A 72 -20.20 4.02 6.79
CA VAL A 72 -20.54 3.39 8.07
C VAL A 72 -20.87 4.41 9.17
N ASP A 73 -20.37 5.65 9.08
CA ASP A 73 -20.74 6.74 9.99
C ASP A 73 -22.09 7.41 9.64
N GLY A 74 -22.77 6.94 8.59
CA GLY A 74 -24.06 7.45 8.13
C GLY A 74 -23.98 8.82 7.45
N ARG A 75 -22.79 9.40 7.31
CA ARG A 75 -22.62 10.75 6.82
C ARG A 75 -22.06 10.71 5.38
N ILE A 76 -22.95 10.90 4.41
CA ILE A 76 -22.71 10.72 2.97
C ILE A 76 -21.81 11.79 2.34
N PHE A 77 -21.38 11.53 1.10
CA PHE A 77 -20.72 12.52 0.24
C PHE A 77 -21.70 13.64 -0.13
N ASP A 78 -21.25 14.89 -0.05
CA ASP A 78 -22.12 16.07 -0.21
C ASP A 78 -22.25 16.49 -1.68
N ARG A 79 -23.10 15.77 -2.43
CA ARG A 79 -23.40 16.08 -3.83
C ARG A 79 -24.13 17.41 -4.00
N GLU A 80 -25.02 17.73 -3.06
CA GLU A 80 -25.82 18.96 -3.08
C GLU A 80 -24.91 20.20 -3.06
N ALA A 81 -23.89 20.21 -2.20
CA ALA A 81 -22.91 21.29 -2.18
C ALA A 81 -22.15 21.44 -3.51
N LEU A 82 -21.88 20.35 -4.24
CA LEU A 82 -21.26 20.42 -5.57
C LEU A 82 -22.22 20.95 -6.63
N GLU A 83 -23.50 20.61 -6.57
CA GLU A 83 -24.53 21.14 -7.46
C GLU A 83 -24.75 22.64 -7.24
N GLU A 84 -24.74 23.09 -5.98
CA GLU A 84 -24.75 24.52 -5.64
C GLU A 84 -23.49 25.24 -6.15
N LEU A 85 -22.32 24.66 -5.93
CA LEU A 85 -21.05 25.20 -6.40
C LEU A 85 -21.00 25.30 -7.94
N SER A 86 -21.59 24.33 -8.65
CA SER A 86 -21.72 24.34 -10.10
C SER A 86 -22.53 25.54 -10.60
N LYS A 87 -23.58 25.95 -9.87
CA LYS A 87 -24.39 27.14 -10.18
C LYS A 87 -23.62 28.44 -9.95
N GLU A 88 -22.74 28.48 -8.94
CA GLU A 88 -21.84 29.61 -8.70
C GLU A 88 -20.78 29.73 -9.81
N GLY A 89 -20.28 28.59 -10.30
CA GLY A 89 -19.29 28.48 -11.35
C GLY A 89 -17.87 28.32 -10.80
N VAL A 90 -17.18 27.27 -11.24
CA VAL A 90 -15.81 26.95 -10.82
C VAL A 90 -14.81 27.37 -11.89
N THR A 91 -13.88 28.25 -11.54
CA THR A 91 -12.78 28.68 -12.42
C THR A 91 -11.74 27.57 -12.56
N LEU A 92 -11.32 26.97 -11.45
CA LEU A 92 -10.31 25.90 -11.42
C LEU A 92 -10.77 24.77 -10.51
N MET A 93 -10.75 23.54 -11.01
CA MET A 93 -10.90 22.35 -10.19
C MET A 93 -9.59 21.58 -10.12
N MET A 94 -9.19 21.21 -8.90
CA MET A 94 -8.07 20.32 -8.60
C MET A 94 -8.61 19.04 -7.98
N SER A 95 -8.40 17.89 -8.63
CA SER A 95 -9.01 16.62 -8.22
C SER A 95 -8.00 15.49 -8.02
N ASP A 96 -8.24 14.68 -6.99
CA ASP A 96 -7.53 13.42 -6.71
C ASP A 96 -7.58 12.45 -7.90
N SER A 97 -6.43 11.93 -8.31
CA SER A 97 -6.25 11.06 -9.49
C SER A 97 -5.85 9.63 -9.14
N THR A 98 -5.79 9.27 -7.86
CA THR A 98 -5.15 8.04 -7.35
C THR A 98 -5.63 6.75 -8.03
N ASN A 99 -6.91 6.67 -8.37
CA ASN A 99 -7.54 5.44 -8.88
C ASN A 99 -8.20 5.63 -10.26
N ILE A 100 -7.79 6.62 -11.06
CA ILE A 100 -8.34 6.81 -12.41
C ILE A 100 -8.28 5.55 -13.30
N LEU A 101 -7.23 4.73 -13.13
CA LEU A 101 -7.04 3.47 -13.86
C LEU A 101 -7.96 2.34 -13.36
N SER A 102 -8.70 2.55 -12.27
CA SER A 102 -9.63 1.56 -11.71
C SER A 102 -11.01 1.75 -12.35
N PRO A 103 -11.50 0.77 -13.11
CA PRO A 103 -12.80 0.89 -13.77
C PRO A 103 -13.95 0.78 -12.76
N GLY A 104 -15.10 1.33 -13.12
CA GLY A 104 -16.32 1.22 -12.32
C GLY A 104 -16.35 2.22 -11.16
N ARG A 105 -17.03 1.81 -10.08
CA ARG A 105 -17.17 2.58 -8.84
C ARG A 105 -16.48 1.88 -7.67
N SER A 106 -15.99 2.67 -6.73
CA SER A 106 -15.45 2.19 -5.47
C SER A 106 -16.52 1.46 -4.65
N THR A 107 -16.08 0.45 -3.88
CA THR A 107 -16.98 -0.29 -3.00
C THR A 107 -17.21 0.50 -1.70
N SER A 108 -18.44 0.50 -1.19
CA SER A 108 -18.76 1.10 0.11
C SER A 108 -18.04 0.39 1.27
N GLU A 109 -17.67 1.16 2.29
CA GLU A 109 -17.10 0.62 3.52
C GLU A 109 -18.07 -0.33 4.25
N SER A 110 -19.39 -0.19 4.06
CA SER A 110 -20.42 -1.07 4.62
C SER A 110 -20.35 -2.52 4.09
N VAL A 111 -19.91 -2.69 2.84
CA VAL A 111 -19.68 -4.01 2.24
C VAL A 111 -18.50 -4.68 2.93
N VAL A 112 -17.44 -3.92 3.22
CA VAL A 112 -16.28 -4.43 3.96
C VAL A 112 -16.67 -4.80 5.39
N ALA A 113 -17.50 -3.98 6.05
CA ALA A 113 -18.05 -4.30 7.36
C ALA A 113 -18.81 -5.63 7.38
N SER A 114 -19.67 -5.84 6.37
CA SER A 114 -20.43 -7.08 6.20
C SER A 114 -19.52 -8.28 5.96
N SER A 115 -18.47 -8.11 5.14
CA SER A 115 -17.53 -9.20 4.86
C SER A 115 -16.66 -9.54 6.07
N LEU A 116 -16.18 -8.53 6.80
CA LEU A 116 -15.45 -8.74 8.06
C LEU A 116 -16.29 -9.53 9.06
N LEU A 117 -17.54 -9.14 9.30
CA LEU A 117 -18.43 -9.86 10.20
C LEU A 117 -18.57 -11.33 9.79
N ARG A 118 -18.78 -11.59 8.49
CA ARG A 118 -18.89 -12.95 7.94
C ARG A 118 -17.64 -13.76 8.21
N HIS A 119 -16.47 -13.28 7.81
CA HIS A 119 -15.20 -14.00 7.97
C HIS A 119 -14.86 -14.25 9.45
N VAL A 120 -15.11 -13.27 10.33
CA VAL A 120 -14.90 -13.42 11.77
C VAL A 120 -15.85 -14.47 12.37
N SER A 121 -17.11 -14.49 11.92
CA SER A 121 -18.12 -15.45 12.36
C SER A 121 -17.86 -16.88 11.85
N GLU A 122 -17.32 -17.01 10.64
CA GLU A 122 -16.93 -18.29 10.04
C GLU A 122 -15.70 -18.92 10.71
N ALA A 123 -14.82 -18.10 11.31
CA ALA A 123 -13.60 -18.54 12.00
C ALA A 123 -13.87 -19.14 13.40
N LYS A 124 -14.89 -20.00 13.53
CA LYS A 124 -15.28 -20.63 14.81
C LYS A 124 -14.12 -21.43 15.40
N GLY A 125 -13.87 -21.25 16.70
CA GLY A 125 -12.82 -21.97 17.44
C GLY A 125 -11.40 -21.56 17.09
N ARG A 126 -11.20 -20.53 16.26
CA ARG A 126 -9.88 -20.05 15.82
C ARG A 126 -9.65 -18.61 16.26
N ARG A 127 -8.39 -18.22 16.48
CA ARG A 127 -8.02 -16.82 16.64
C ARG A 127 -8.09 -16.11 15.30
N VAL A 128 -8.66 -14.89 15.30
CA VAL A 128 -8.73 -14.07 14.09
C VAL A 128 -7.75 -12.92 14.20
N ILE A 129 -6.96 -12.73 13.16
CA ILE A 129 -6.00 -11.63 13.04
C ILE A 129 -6.41 -10.83 11.80
N THR A 130 -6.56 -9.52 11.90
CA THR A 130 -6.89 -8.66 10.76
C THR A 130 -5.88 -7.53 10.61
N THR A 131 -5.55 -7.19 9.36
CA THR A 131 -4.57 -6.16 9.03
C THR A 131 -5.24 -4.94 8.44
N GLN A 132 -4.88 -3.74 8.89
CA GLN A 132 -5.42 -2.51 8.31
C GLN A 132 -4.48 -1.33 8.47
N PHE A 133 -4.77 -0.24 7.77
CA PHE A 133 -4.16 1.07 8.03
C PHE A 133 -4.70 1.63 9.35
N ALA A 134 -3.81 2.16 10.18
CA ALA A 134 -4.18 2.69 11.50
C ALA A 134 -5.12 3.91 11.42
N SER A 135 -5.07 4.66 10.32
CA SER A 135 -5.92 5.82 10.09
C SER A 135 -7.39 5.49 9.82
N ASN A 136 -7.71 4.23 9.48
CA ASN A 136 -9.08 3.87 9.12
C ASN A 136 -9.95 3.59 10.36
N ILE A 137 -10.38 4.66 11.01
CA ILE A 137 -11.24 4.61 12.20
C ILE A 137 -12.60 3.94 11.90
N HIS A 138 -13.13 4.14 10.69
CA HIS A 138 -14.39 3.51 10.25
C HIS A 138 -14.29 1.98 10.26
N ARG A 139 -13.19 1.43 9.74
CA ARG A 139 -12.89 -0.01 9.74
C ARG A 139 -12.70 -0.57 11.15
N ILE A 140 -12.11 0.20 12.07
CA ILE A 140 -12.05 -0.19 13.49
C ILE A 140 -13.46 -0.37 14.06
N GLY A 141 -14.41 0.51 13.73
CA GLY A 141 -15.82 0.36 14.12
C GLY A 141 -16.45 -0.93 13.59
N SER A 142 -16.23 -1.24 12.32
CA SER A 142 -16.70 -2.51 11.74
C SER A 142 -16.10 -3.75 12.42
N ILE A 143 -14.82 -3.69 12.78
CA ILE A 143 -14.12 -4.76 13.49
C ILE A 143 -14.66 -4.91 14.92
N LYS A 144 -14.92 -3.80 15.63
CA LYS A 144 -15.55 -3.81 16.95
C LYS A 144 -16.93 -4.46 16.91
N ALA A 145 -17.77 -4.10 15.94
CA ALA A 145 -19.08 -4.72 15.76
C ALA A 145 -18.98 -6.23 15.52
N ALA A 146 -18.01 -6.68 14.70
CA ALA A 146 -17.76 -8.10 14.47
C ALA A 146 -17.27 -8.84 15.72
N ALA A 147 -16.40 -8.21 16.50
CA ALA A 147 -15.90 -8.76 17.76
C ALA A 147 -17.03 -8.91 18.80
N ASP A 148 -17.86 -7.88 18.97
CA ASP A 148 -18.99 -7.93 19.91
C ASP A 148 -20.00 -9.03 19.57
N LEU A 149 -20.37 -9.15 18.28
CA LEU A 149 -21.32 -10.16 17.81
C LEU A 149 -20.79 -11.60 17.94
N THR A 150 -19.47 -11.77 17.97
CA THR A 150 -18.83 -13.08 18.09
C THR A 150 -18.28 -13.36 19.49
N GLY A 151 -18.51 -12.45 20.45
CA GLY A 151 -18.01 -12.58 21.83
C GLY A 151 -16.49 -12.49 21.95
N ARG A 152 -15.81 -11.89 20.96
CA ARG A 152 -14.35 -11.77 20.94
C ARG A 152 -13.88 -10.47 21.59
N ARG A 153 -12.77 -10.54 22.30
CA ARG A 153 -12.06 -9.38 22.85
C ARG A 153 -11.08 -8.83 21.82
N LEU A 154 -11.01 -7.51 21.70
CA LEU A 154 -10.11 -6.84 20.77
C LEU A 154 -8.72 -6.65 21.39
N VAL A 155 -7.68 -6.95 20.61
CA VAL A 155 -6.28 -6.66 20.92
C VAL A 155 -5.69 -5.86 19.77
N PHE A 156 -5.00 -4.76 20.07
CA PHE A 156 -4.28 -3.98 19.05
C PHE A 156 -2.78 -4.26 19.13
N VAL A 157 -2.20 -4.65 18.00
CA VAL A 157 -0.76 -4.89 17.85
C VAL A 157 -0.17 -3.84 16.90
N GLY A 158 0.38 -2.79 17.50
CA GLY A 158 1.01 -1.67 16.79
C GLY A 158 0.65 -0.32 17.41
N MET A 159 1.67 0.49 17.70
CA MET A 159 1.50 1.78 18.40
C MET A 159 0.65 2.80 17.64
N SER A 160 0.64 2.73 16.30
CA SER A 160 -0.15 3.64 15.48
C SER A 160 -1.65 3.39 15.64
N LEU A 161 -2.12 2.13 15.70
CA LEU A 161 -3.54 1.82 15.92
C LEU A 161 -4.06 2.48 17.21
N ARG A 162 -3.29 2.34 18.29
CA ARG A 162 -3.62 2.95 19.59
C ARG A 162 -3.58 4.47 19.52
N THR A 163 -2.57 5.04 18.88
CA THR A 163 -2.44 6.49 18.68
C THR A 163 -3.65 7.10 17.96
N TYR A 164 -4.09 6.46 16.88
CA TYR A 164 -5.23 6.93 16.09
C TYR A 164 -6.55 6.76 16.85
N LEU A 165 -6.75 5.63 17.54
CA LEU A 165 -7.94 5.40 18.37
C LEU A 165 -8.03 6.40 19.53
N GLU A 166 -6.93 6.65 20.26
CA GLU A 166 -6.90 7.64 21.35
C GLU A 166 -7.16 9.06 20.84
N ALA A 167 -6.61 9.42 19.69
CA ALA A 167 -6.88 10.71 19.07
C ALA A 167 -8.36 10.85 18.70
N ALA A 168 -8.96 9.81 18.11
CA ALA A 168 -10.39 9.78 17.83
C ALA A 168 -11.24 9.82 19.11
N PHE A 169 -10.80 9.18 20.19
CA PHE A 169 -11.51 9.14 21.47
C PHE A 169 -11.55 10.52 22.14
N ARG A 170 -10.40 11.21 22.20
CA ARG A 170 -10.31 12.60 22.69
C ARG A 170 -11.15 13.58 21.87
N ASP A 171 -11.36 13.28 20.60
CA ASP A 171 -12.17 14.08 19.67
C ASP A 171 -13.66 13.70 19.68
N GLY A 172 -14.06 12.70 20.49
CA GLY A 172 -15.45 12.22 20.60
C GLY A 172 -15.93 11.37 19.42
N LYS A 173 -15.00 10.81 18.63
CA LYS A 173 -15.26 10.08 17.38
C LYS A 173 -14.72 8.65 17.36
N ALA A 174 -14.30 8.10 18.51
CA ALA A 174 -13.81 6.73 18.54
C ALA A 174 -14.97 5.70 18.56
N PRO A 175 -14.84 4.59 17.82
CA PRO A 175 -15.80 3.46 17.83
C PRO A 175 -15.85 2.67 19.12
N LEU A 176 -14.86 2.83 19.98
CA LEU A 176 -14.76 2.18 21.27
C LEU A 176 -13.89 3.03 22.19
N ASP A 177 -14.08 2.82 23.49
CA ASP A 177 -13.15 3.31 24.49
C ASP A 177 -11.83 2.50 24.41
N PRO A 178 -10.66 3.14 24.21
CA PRO A 178 -9.36 2.47 24.25
C PRO A 178 -9.12 1.62 25.50
N SER A 179 -9.74 1.95 26.64
CA SER A 179 -9.62 1.19 27.90
C SER A 179 -10.21 -0.22 27.82
N THR A 180 -11.13 -0.46 26.87
CA THR A 180 -11.80 -1.77 26.68
C THR A 180 -10.94 -2.78 25.93
N LEU A 181 -9.83 -2.32 25.32
CA LEU A 181 -8.88 -3.17 24.61
C LEU A 181 -8.11 -4.06 25.59
N VAL A 182 -7.93 -5.32 25.22
CA VAL A 182 -6.94 -6.18 25.88
C VAL A 182 -5.56 -5.69 25.48
N LYS A 183 -4.65 -5.55 26.46
CA LYS A 183 -3.27 -5.15 26.20
C LYS A 183 -2.57 -6.26 25.43
N ALA A 184 -1.64 -5.89 24.54
CA ALA A 184 -0.89 -6.88 23.76
C ALA A 184 -0.05 -7.80 24.66
N GLU A 185 0.48 -7.28 25.78
CA GLU A 185 1.22 -8.07 26.76
C GLU A 185 0.35 -9.15 27.44
N ASP A 186 -0.94 -8.88 27.61
CA ASP A 186 -1.88 -9.79 28.30
C ASP A 186 -2.52 -10.81 27.35
N MET A 187 -2.14 -10.80 26.06
CA MET A 187 -2.78 -11.61 25.02
C MET A 187 -2.69 -13.11 25.31
N ASP A 188 -1.57 -13.58 25.86
CA ASP A 188 -1.33 -14.99 26.17
C ASP A 188 -2.17 -15.51 27.36
N ALA A 189 -2.80 -14.61 28.13
CA ALA A 189 -3.72 -14.97 29.22
C ALA A 189 -5.14 -15.33 28.75
N TYR A 190 -5.45 -15.16 27.45
CA TYR A 190 -6.76 -15.44 26.88
C TYR A 190 -6.72 -16.68 25.97
N ASP A 191 -7.81 -17.44 25.94
CA ASP A 191 -7.99 -18.46 24.90
C ASP A 191 -7.94 -17.80 23.52
N PRO A 192 -7.06 -18.23 22.60
CA PRO A 192 -6.91 -17.63 21.27
C PRO A 192 -8.23 -17.47 20.50
N LYS A 193 -9.17 -18.41 20.67
CA LYS A 193 -10.48 -18.35 19.97
C LYS A 193 -11.37 -17.20 20.44
N ASN A 194 -11.10 -16.65 21.62
CA ASN A 194 -11.83 -15.52 22.19
C ASN A 194 -11.22 -14.17 21.79
N LEU A 195 -10.16 -14.16 20.99
CA LEU A 195 -9.48 -12.94 20.58
C LEU A 195 -9.76 -12.59 19.12
N LEU A 196 -9.83 -11.29 18.86
CA LEU A 196 -9.68 -10.70 17.53
C LEU A 196 -8.55 -9.66 17.59
N VAL A 197 -7.46 -9.98 16.91
CA VAL A 197 -6.24 -9.19 16.90
C VAL A 197 -6.26 -8.25 15.68
N VAL A 198 -6.05 -6.96 15.90
CA VAL A 198 -5.87 -5.97 14.85
C VAL A 198 -4.41 -5.58 14.79
N THR A 199 -3.77 -5.77 13.65
CA THR A 199 -2.33 -5.51 13.49
C THR A 199 -2.03 -4.58 12.32
N THR A 200 -0.86 -3.94 12.40
CA THR A 200 -0.26 -3.16 11.31
C THR A 200 0.74 -4.00 10.53
N GLY A 201 1.33 -3.44 9.48
CA GLY A 201 2.34 -4.14 8.69
C GLY A 201 1.83 -4.78 7.41
N SER A 202 0.68 -4.33 6.91
CA SER A 202 0.16 -4.84 5.63
C SER A 202 1.11 -4.54 4.47
N GLN A 203 1.97 -3.52 4.52
CA GLN A 203 2.92 -3.22 3.44
C GLN A 203 4.29 -3.86 3.65
N ALA A 204 4.39 -4.84 4.56
CA ALA A 204 5.65 -5.46 4.97
C ALA A 204 6.70 -4.42 5.41
N GLU A 205 6.27 -3.39 6.14
CA GLU A 205 7.18 -2.41 6.72
C GLU A 205 8.14 -3.11 7.70
N PRO A 206 9.47 -2.88 7.61
CA PRO A 206 10.46 -3.70 8.31
C PRO A 206 10.21 -3.87 9.81
N ARG A 207 9.77 -2.80 10.50
CA ARG A 207 9.52 -2.77 11.94
C ARG A 207 8.05 -3.01 12.33
N ALA A 208 7.16 -3.25 11.37
CA ALA A 208 5.76 -3.46 11.68
C ALA A 208 5.50 -4.87 12.22
N ALA A 209 4.51 -4.99 13.10
CA ALA A 209 4.29 -6.18 13.90
C ALA A 209 4.02 -7.44 13.06
N LEU A 210 3.21 -7.36 12.00
CA LEU A 210 2.97 -8.52 11.14
C LEU A 210 4.25 -8.98 10.41
N ASN A 211 5.05 -8.04 9.91
CA ASN A 211 6.28 -8.38 9.20
C ASN A 211 7.29 -9.03 10.16
N LEU A 212 7.44 -8.51 11.38
CA LEU A 212 8.25 -9.16 12.43
C LEU A 212 7.70 -10.54 12.80
N ALA A 213 6.37 -10.68 12.91
CA ALA A 213 5.73 -11.96 13.20
C ALA A 213 5.96 -12.99 12.10
N SER A 214 6.04 -12.57 10.83
CA SER A 214 6.39 -13.44 9.70
C SER A 214 7.81 -14.02 9.77
N TYR A 215 8.70 -13.41 10.55
CA TYR A 215 10.05 -13.93 10.83
C TYR A 215 10.12 -14.74 12.14
N GLY A 216 8.99 -14.88 12.86
CA GLY A 216 8.99 -15.43 14.22
C GLY A 216 9.59 -14.50 15.29
N GLY A 217 9.94 -13.25 14.92
CA GLY A 217 10.66 -12.30 15.78
C GLY A 217 9.78 -11.27 16.50
N SER A 218 8.45 -11.33 16.36
CA SER A 218 7.57 -10.39 17.06
C SER A 218 7.28 -10.86 18.48
N HIS A 219 7.73 -10.08 19.47
CA HIS A 219 7.38 -10.33 20.88
C HIS A 219 5.88 -10.16 21.16
N ALA A 220 5.20 -9.29 20.41
CA ALA A 220 3.79 -8.94 20.64
C ALA A 220 2.80 -9.80 19.83
N LEU A 221 3.27 -10.56 18.82
CA LEU A 221 2.41 -11.37 17.97
C LEU A 221 3.14 -12.62 17.49
N LYS A 222 2.86 -13.75 18.14
CA LYS A 222 3.28 -15.07 17.69
C LYS A 222 2.16 -15.71 16.89
N LEU A 223 2.45 -16.18 15.67
CA LEU A 223 1.47 -16.81 14.78
C LEU A 223 1.41 -18.32 15.02
N SER A 224 0.23 -18.89 14.82
CA SER A 224 -0.05 -20.33 14.92
C SER A 224 -0.80 -20.83 13.68
N LYS A 225 -0.74 -22.15 13.43
CA LYS A 225 -1.43 -22.79 12.29
C LYS A 225 -2.96 -22.70 12.39
N GLU A 226 -3.46 -22.53 13.62
CA GLU A 226 -4.87 -22.41 13.94
C GLU A 226 -5.41 -20.99 13.71
N ASP A 227 -4.54 -20.02 13.42
CA ASP A 227 -4.96 -18.64 13.16
C ASP A 227 -5.66 -18.49 11.80
N VAL A 228 -6.54 -17.49 11.73
CA VAL A 228 -7.08 -16.98 10.48
C VAL A 228 -6.63 -15.53 10.31
N LEU A 229 -5.82 -15.27 9.28
CA LEU A 229 -5.34 -13.95 8.92
C LEU A 229 -6.24 -13.33 7.84
N LEU A 230 -7.03 -12.34 8.22
CA LEU A 230 -7.81 -11.49 7.34
C LEU A 230 -6.92 -10.35 6.82
N TYR A 231 -6.47 -10.47 5.58
CA TYR A 231 -5.63 -9.46 4.96
C TYR A 231 -6.51 -8.32 4.40
N SER A 232 -6.68 -7.24 5.17
CA SER A 232 -7.67 -6.17 4.94
C SER A 232 -7.02 -4.88 4.40
N ALA A 233 -6.09 -5.05 3.45
CA ALA A 233 -5.38 -3.96 2.78
C ALA A 233 -5.12 -4.23 1.28
N LYS A 234 -4.91 -3.17 0.51
CA LYS A 234 -4.36 -3.22 -0.86
C LYS A 234 -2.85 -3.00 -0.80
N VAL A 235 -2.10 -3.74 -1.61
CA VAL A 235 -0.66 -3.51 -1.78
C VAL A 235 -0.46 -2.19 -2.53
N ILE A 236 0.31 -1.28 -1.92
CA ILE A 236 0.67 -0.01 -2.54
C ILE A 236 1.72 -0.29 -3.63
N PRO A 237 1.59 0.32 -4.83
CA PRO A 237 2.59 0.18 -5.89
C PRO A 237 4.03 0.39 -5.39
N GLY A 238 4.94 -0.50 -5.76
CA GLY A 238 6.35 -0.52 -5.31
C GLY A 238 6.63 -1.40 -4.09
N ASN A 239 5.60 -1.90 -3.40
CA ASN A 239 5.74 -2.81 -2.26
C ASN A 239 5.43 -4.28 -2.59
N GLU A 240 5.17 -4.62 -3.85
CA GLU A 240 4.71 -5.95 -4.26
C GLU A 240 5.70 -7.04 -3.85
N SER A 241 6.99 -6.87 -4.18
CA SER A 241 8.02 -7.87 -3.88
C SER A 241 8.17 -8.13 -2.38
N ARG A 242 8.20 -7.08 -1.55
CA ARG A 242 8.34 -7.22 -0.10
C ARG A 242 7.10 -7.85 0.55
N VAL A 243 5.90 -7.47 0.09
CA VAL A 243 4.65 -8.03 0.60
C VAL A 243 4.51 -9.49 0.21
N MET A 244 4.81 -9.86 -1.03
CA MET A 244 4.76 -11.25 -1.46
C MET A 244 5.75 -12.13 -0.68
N LYS A 245 6.96 -11.64 -0.40
CA LYS A 245 7.91 -12.34 0.49
C LYS A 245 7.34 -12.53 1.90
N MET A 246 6.69 -11.52 2.47
CA MET A 246 6.03 -11.62 3.77
C MET A 246 4.89 -12.64 3.74
N LEU A 247 4.03 -12.60 2.72
CA LEU A 247 2.92 -13.54 2.56
C LEU A 247 3.42 -14.98 2.44
N ASN A 248 4.48 -15.24 1.66
CA ASN A 248 5.08 -16.57 1.57
C ASN A 248 5.54 -17.08 2.94
N ARG A 249 6.27 -16.26 3.71
CA ARG A 249 6.68 -16.63 5.08
C ARG A 249 5.48 -16.88 5.99
N LEU A 250 4.44 -16.05 5.90
CA LEU A 250 3.20 -16.25 6.65
C LEU A 250 2.52 -17.56 6.26
N THR A 251 2.52 -17.93 4.97
CA THR A 251 2.00 -19.22 4.50
C THR A 251 2.83 -20.38 5.05
N ASP A 252 4.15 -20.27 5.08
CA ASP A 252 5.05 -21.30 5.63
C ASP A 252 4.80 -21.55 7.13
N LEU A 253 4.41 -20.52 7.88
CA LEU A 253 4.01 -20.64 9.30
C LEU A 253 2.67 -21.37 9.49
N GLY A 254 1.87 -21.51 8.43
CA GLY A 254 0.61 -22.25 8.39
C GLY A 254 -0.72 -21.55 8.76
N PRO A 255 -0.85 -20.27 9.17
CA PRO A 255 -2.15 -19.63 9.33
C PRO A 255 -2.96 -19.63 8.04
N LYS A 256 -4.29 -19.73 8.15
CA LYS A 256 -5.20 -19.56 7.00
C LYS A 256 -5.24 -18.09 6.60
N ILE A 257 -4.71 -17.74 5.43
CA ILE A 257 -4.75 -16.37 4.91
C ILE A 257 -6.00 -16.18 4.04
N VAL A 258 -6.82 -15.18 4.38
CA VAL A 258 -7.98 -14.74 3.59
C VAL A 258 -7.64 -13.39 2.98
N MET A 259 -7.57 -13.33 1.65
CA MET A 259 -7.19 -12.14 0.91
C MET A 259 -7.84 -12.12 -0.49
N GLY A 260 -7.62 -11.04 -1.24
CA GLY A 260 -8.11 -10.89 -2.62
C GLY A 260 -9.42 -10.11 -2.73
N LYS A 261 -9.79 -9.75 -3.96
CA LYS A 261 -10.98 -8.94 -4.25
C LYS A 261 -12.27 -9.64 -3.80
N ASP A 262 -12.37 -10.95 -4.03
CA ASP A 262 -13.55 -11.75 -3.68
C ASP A 262 -13.75 -11.92 -2.17
N ALA A 263 -12.69 -11.70 -1.38
CA ALA A 263 -12.80 -11.71 0.07
C ALA A 263 -13.56 -10.48 0.59
N GLY A 264 -13.66 -9.38 -0.19
CA GLY A 264 -14.38 -8.17 0.20
C GLY A 264 -13.82 -7.49 1.47
N LEU A 265 -12.56 -7.75 1.81
CA LEU A 265 -11.92 -7.28 3.05
C LEU A 265 -11.32 -5.88 2.92
N HIS A 266 -11.33 -5.28 1.74
CA HIS A 266 -10.75 -3.97 1.51
C HIS A 266 -11.53 -3.22 0.44
N THR A 267 -11.61 -1.91 0.61
CA THR A 267 -12.00 -0.96 -0.42
C THR A 267 -11.05 0.23 -0.36
N SER A 268 -10.85 0.88 -1.51
CA SER A 268 -10.02 2.09 -1.55
C SER A 268 -10.75 3.27 -0.90
N GLY A 269 -9.98 4.23 -0.40
CA GLY A 269 -10.50 5.53 0.00
C GLY A 269 -10.73 6.48 -1.19
N HIS A 270 -10.17 6.19 -2.36
CA HIS A 270 -10.15 7.13 -3.50
C HIS A 270 -11.10 6.68 -4.61
N ALA A 271 -11.76 7.66 -5.24
CA ALA A 271 -12.74 7.52 -6.32
C ALA A 271 -12.19 6.74 -7.52
N TYR A 272 -13.03 5.86 -8.07
CA TYR A 272 -12.74 5.15 -9.32
C TYR A 272 -13.25 5.96 -10.52
N HIS A 273 -12.95 5.47 -11.73
CA HIS A 273 -13.24 6.17 -12.98
C HIS A 273 -14.65 6.79 -13.05
N ASP A 274 -15.71 6.02 -12.74
CA ASP A 274 -17.10 6.48 -12.91
C ASP A 274 -17.48 7.55 -11.87
N GLU A 275 -16.87 7.52 -10.68
CA GLU A 275 -17.08 8.55 -9.65
C GLU A 275 -16.36 9.85 -10.06
N LEU A 276 -15.12 9.75 -10.55
CA LEU A 276 -14.36 10.88 -11.07
C LEU A 276 -15.11 11.57 -12.23
N GLU A 277 -15.65 10.78 -13.16
CA GLU A 277 -16.48 11.28 -14.26
C GLU A 277 -17.73 12.00 -13.75
N GLU A 278 -18.46 11.40 -12.80
CA GLU A 278 -19.66 12.00 -12.21
C GLU A 278 -19.36 13.38 -11.60
N VAL A 279 -18.30 13.51 -10.80
CA VAL A 279 -17.96 14.80 -10.17
C VAL A 279 -17.53 15.83 -11.20
N LEU A 280 -16.79 15.45 -12.25
CA LEU A 280 -16.45 16.34 -13.36
C LEU A 280 -17.71 16.85 -14.08
N GLN A 281 -18.69 15.96 -14.29
CA GLN A 281 -19.98 16.29 -14.90
C GLN A 281 -20.88 17.15 -14.01
N ILE A 282 -20.80 17.02 -12.69
CA ILE A 282 -21.53 17.90 -11.74
C ILE A 282 -20.89 19.29 -11.73
N VAL A 283 -19.58 19.37 -11.49
CA VAL A 283 -18.88 20.64 -11.23
C VAL A 283 -18.68 21.48 -12.50
N LYS A 284 -18.43 20.84 -13.65
CA LYS A 284 -18.21 21.51 -14.96
C LYS A 284 -17.25 22.71 -14.88
N PRO A 285 -16.03 22.53 -14.36
CA PRO A 285 -15.09 23.63 -14.15
C PRO A 285 -14.61 24.22 -15.49
N GLN A 286 -14.22 25.50 -15.48
CA GLN A 286 -13.62 26.15 -16.65
C GLN A 286 -12.23 25.56 -16.96
N HIS A 287 -11.45 25.33 -15.91
CA HIS A 287 -10.12 24.72 -15.96
C HIS A 287 -10.05 23.50 -15.05
N PHE A 288 -9.31 22.49 -15.48
CA PHE A 288 -9.10 21.28 -14.69
C PHE A 288 -7.61 20.95 -14.59
N LEU A 289 -7.17 20.73 -13.35
CA LEU A 289 -5.79 20.36 -13.02
C LEU A 289 -5.84 19.07 -12.18
N PRO A 290 -5.56 17.89 -12.75
CA PRO A 290 -5.41 16.66 -11.99
C PRO A 290 -4.29 16.82 -10.95
N VAL A 291 -4.55 16.36 -9.73
CA VAL A 291 -3.57 16.30 -8.63
C VAL A 291 -3.60 14.93 -7.95
N HIS A 292 -2.69 14.72 -7.01
CA HIS A 292 -2.62 13.49 -6.20
C HIS A 292 -2.57 12.20 -7.04
N GLY A 293 -1.44 11.97 -7.71
CA GLY A 293 -1.19 10.78 -8.52
C GLY A 293 0.16 10.82 -9.23
N GLU A 294 0.64 9.66 -9.69
CA GLU A 294 1.80 9.57 -10.58
C GLU A 294 1.48 10.15 -11.96
N LEU A 295 2.50 10.52 -12.74
CA LEU A 295 2.31 11.23 -14.02
C LEU A 295 1.32 10.54 -14.97
N LEU A 296 1.35 9.20 -15.05
CA LEU A 296 0.40 8.42 -15.84
C LEU A 296 -1.05 8.67 -15.41
N PHE A 297 -1.30 8.68 -14.10
CA PHE A 297 -2.62 8.84 -13.50
C PHE A 297 -3.13 10.26 -13.72
N LEU A 298 -2.25 11.26 -13.53
CA LEU A 298 -2.57 12.65 -13.84
C LEU A 298 -2.98 12.82 -15.31
N LYS A 299 -2.26 12.17 -16.23
CA LYS A 299 -2.55 12.23 -17.67
C LYS A 299 -3.85 11.54 -18.05
N GLU A 300 -4.15 10.37 -17.49
CA GLU A 300 -5.44 9.71 -17.73
C GLU A 300 -6.62 10.51 -17.16
N HIS A 301 -6.44 11.14 -16.00
CA HIS A 301 -7.48 11.98 -15.42
C HIS A 301 -7.67 13.27 -16.23
N GLU A 302 -6.59 13.84 -16.79
CA GLU A 302 -6.67 14.94 -17.77
C GLU A 302 -7.52 14.55 -18.99
N LEU A 303 -7.30 13.34 -19.53
CA LEU A 303 -8.08 12.82 -20.67
C LEU A 303 -9.56 12.64 -20.32
N LEU A 304 -9.88 12.15 -19.12
CA LEU A 304 -11.25 12.09 -18.62
C LEU A 304 -11.88 13.49 -18.47
N GLY A 305 -11.12 14.46 -17.96
CA GLY A 305 -11.57 15.85 -17.92
C GLY A 305 -11.92 16.39 -19.31
N ARG A 306 -11.08 16.09 -20.32
CA ARG A 306 -11.35 16.48 -21.71
C ARG A 306 -12.58 15.78 -22.30
N SER A 307 -12.77 14.49 -22.04
CA SER A 307 -13.91 13.73 -22.57
C SER A 307 -15.26 14.21 -22.02
N THR A 308 -15.27 14.78 -20.81
CA THR A 308 -16.45 15.42 -20.21
C THR A 308 -16.71 16.85 -20.71
N GLY A 309 -15.91 17.36 -21.65
CA GLY A 309 -16.11 18.64 -22.34
C GLY A 309 -15.31 19.82 -21.76
N ILE A 310 -14.42 19.58 -20.79
CA ILE A 310 -13.55 20.62 -20.23
C ILE A 310 -12.43 20.92 -21.24
N LYS A 311 -12.42 22.15 -21.75
CA LYS A 311 -11.46 22.57 -22.80
C LYS A 311 -10.07 22.84 -22.27
N HIS A 312 -9.97 23.42 -21.08
CA HIS A 312 -8.68 23.84 -20.51
C HIS A 312 -8.26 22.86 -19.43
N THR A 313 -7.37 21.95 -19.82
CA THR A 313 -6.80 20.93 -18.92
C THR A 313 -5.30 20.91 -19.08
N THR A 314 -4.57 20.60 -18.01
CA THR A 314 -3.12 20.44 -18.06
C THR A 314 -2.66 19.57 -16.90
N VAL A 315 -1.40 19.13 -16.95
CA VAL A 315 -0.73 18.41 -15.86
C VAL A 315 0.59 19.12 -15.58
N ILE A 316 0.90 19.33 -14.31
CA ILE A 316 2.16 19.94 -13.87
C ILE A 316 2.95 19.01 -12.97
N LYS A 317 4.25 19.27 -12.90
CA LYS A 317 5.17 18.64 -11.94
C LYS A 317 5.33 19.53 -10.71
N ASN A 318 5.79 18.92 -9.62
CA ASN A 318 6.16 19.66 -8.41
C ASN A 318 7.14 20.79 -8.75
N GLY A 319 6.81 22.02 -8.33
CA GLY A 319 7.58 23.24 -8.56
C GLY A 319 7.15 24.05 -9.79
N GLU A 320 6.41 23.49 -10.74
CA GLU A 320 5.89 24.26 -11.87
C GLU A 320 4.72 25.16 -11.42
N MET A 321 4.68 26.39 -11.94
CA MET A 321 3.69 27.41 -11.57
C MET A 321 2.81 27.75 -12.75
N LEU A 322 1.49 27.74 -12.53
CA LEU A 322 0.48 28.12 -13.51
C LEU A 322 -0.36 29.29 -13.02
N GLY A 323 -0.53 30.26 -13.91
CA GLY A 323 -1.54 31.31 -13.79
C GLY A 323 -2.86 30.83 -14.38
N VAL A 324 -3.93 31.09 -13.65
CA VAL A 324 -5.31 30.77 -14.05
C VAL A 324 -6.16 32.02 -13.86
N SER A 325 -6.98 32.34 -14.86
CA SER A 325 -7.88 33.48 -14.83
C SER A 325 -9.31 33.06 -15.13
N HIS A 326 -10.29 33.71 -14.51
CA HIS A 326 -11.69 33.50 -14.85
C HIS A 326 -12.00 33.84 -16.32
N LEU A 327 -12.63 32.92 -17.04
CA LEU A 327 -13.01 33.11 -18.44
C LEU A 327 -14.39 33.76 -18.52
N ARG A 328 -14.43 35.07 -18.82
CA ARG A 328 -15.69 35.83 -18.99
C ARG A 328 -16.55 35.33 -20.17
N ASN A 329 -15.94 34.71 -21.18
CA ASN A 329 -16.65 34.09 -22.31
C ASN A 329 -16.03 32.72 -22.62
N ARG A 330 -16.81 31.63 -22.53
CA ARG A 330 -16.36 30.26 -22.84
C ARG A 330 -15.93 30.04 -24.31
N LYS A 331 -16.05 31.08 -25.16
CA LYS A 331 -15.65 31.14 -26.57
C LYS A 331 -14.33 31.88 -26.82
N VAL A 332 -13.70 32.49 -25.81
CA VAL A 332 -12.40 33.16 -26.00
C VAL A 332 -11.33 32.10 -26.27
N LEU A 333 -10.57 32.28 -27.34
CA LEU A 333 -9.34 31.57 -27.69
C LEU A 333 -8.21 31.89 -26.69
N SER A 334 -8.48 31.80 -25.39
CA SER A 334 -7.43 31.94 -24.39
C SER A 334 -6.70 30.61 -24.27
N ASN A 335 -5.40 30.65 -24.01
CA ASN A 335 -4.58 29.46 -23.79
C ASN A 335 -4.92 28.74 -22.45
N GLY A 336 -5.95 29.21 -21.71
CA GLY A 336 -6.44 28.67 -20.44
C GLY A 336 -5.45 28.88 -19.30
N PHE A 337 -4.36 28.14 -19.33
CA PHE A 337 -3.25 28.23 -18.38
C PHE A 337 -2.12 29.09 -18.93
N VAL A 338 -1.50 29.89 -18.06
CA VAL A 338 -0.28 30.64 -18.36
C VAL A 338 0.87 30.06 -17.54
N SER A 339 1.97 29.66 -18.16
CA SER A 339 3.16 29.25 -17.39
C SER A 339 3.79 30.48 -16.75
N LEU A 340 3.91 30.48 -15.42
CA LEU A 340 4.53 31.56 -14.65
C LEU A 340 6.00 31.30 -14.35
N GLY A 341 6.47 30.07 -14.61
CA GLY A 341 7.83 29.64 -14.35
C GLY A 341 7.87 28.35 -13.52
N LYS A 342 9.03 28.09 -12.92
CA LYS A 342 9.29 26.90 -12.14
C LYS A 342 10.17 27.25 -10.94
N GLN A 343 9.78 26.77 -9.78
CA GLN A 343 10.58 26.79 -8.57
C GLN A 343 11.38 25.50 -8.43
N ASP A 344 12.64 25.63 -8.02
CA ASP A 344 13.49 24.48 -7.73
C ASP A 344 13.19 23.93 -6.34
N PHE A 345 12.29 22.94 -6.28
CA PHE A 345 12.02 22.20 -5.05
C PHE A 345 13.05 21.09 -4.85
N LYS A 346 13.63 21.04 -3.65
CA LYS A 346 14.57 20.00 -3.25
C LYS A 346 13.85 18.94 -2.41
N LEU A 347 14.02 17.69 -2.79
CA LEU A 347 13.55 16.56 -1.99
C LEU A 347 14.41 16.47 -0.72
N MET A 348 13.75 16.54 0.43
CA MET A 348 14.38 16.40 1.74
C MET A 348 14.08 15.02 2.31
N TYR A 349 15.11 14.40 2.86
CA TYR A 349 15.07 13.11 3.51
C TYR A 349 15.15 13.30 5.02
N SER A 350 14.50 12.41 5.76
CA SER A 350 14.62 12.31 7.21
C SER A 350 15.15 10.91 7.54
N ASP A 351 16.31 10.86 8.18
CA ASP A 351 16.97 9.64 8.66
C ASP A 351 16.97 9.67 10.19
N GLY A 352 15.89 9.13 10.77
CA GLY A 352 15.64 9.19 12.20
C GLY A 352 15.35 10.60 12.72
N ASP A 353 15.76 10.85 13.96
CA ASP A 353 15.60 12.11 14.70
C ASP A 353 16.78 13.08 14.52
N LYS A 354 17.94 12.60 14.06
CA LYS A 354 19.19 13.36 14.04
C LYS A 354 19.59 13.90 12.67
N ALA A 355 19.06 13.34 11.58
CA ALA A 355 19.49 13.68 10.23
C ALA A 355 18.31 14.10 9.36
N PHE A 356 18.40 15.32 8.84
CA PHE A 356 17.45 15.89 7.89
C PHE A 356 18.24 16.68 6.85
N GLY A 357 18.02 16.41 5.57
CA GLY A 357 18.84 17.02 4.52
C GLY A 357 18.46 16.54 3.13
N THR A 358 19.17 17.07 2.13
CA THR A 358 19.09 16.59 0.75
C THR A 358 19.75 15.21 0.58
N SER A 359 19.63 14.60 -0.60
CA SER A 359 20.35 13.35 -0.91
C SER A 359 21.87 13.50 -0.74
N THR A 360 22.41 14.68 -1.05
CA THR A 360 23.82 15.02 -0.88
C THR A 360 24.19 15.12 0.59
N ASP A 361 23.42 15.86 1.40
CA ASP A 361 23.72 16.07 2.82
C ASP A 361 23.73 14.74 3.61
N LEU A 362 22.89 13.79 3.21
CA LEU A 362 22.80 12.46 3.84
C LEU A 362 23.62 11.38 3.14
N CYS A 363 24.41 11.75 2.13
CA CYS A 363 25.24 10.85 1.31
C CYS A 363 24.44 9.66 0.74
N ILE A 364 23.19 9.86 0.33
CA ILE A 364 22.31 8.78 -0.13
C ILE A 364 22.88 8.06 -1.36
N ASP A 365 23.36 8.82 -2.34
CA ASP A 365 23.93 8.25 -3.57
C ASP A 365 25.21 7.45 -3.29
N GLU A 366 26.03 7.90 -2.33
CA GLU A 366 27.23 7.17 -1.90
C GLU A 366 26.86 5.85 -1.20
N ARG A 367 25.86 5.86 -0.30
CA ARG A 367 25.35 4.63 0.32
C ARG A 367 24.87 3.63 -0.74
N PHE A 368 24.17 4.09 -1.78
CA PHE A 368 23.73 3.22 -2.88
C PHE A 368 24.89 2.68 -3.71
N ARG A 369 25.91 3.49 -4.00
CA ARG A 369 27.14 3.02 -4.66
C ARG A 369 27.85 1.95 -3.85
N ILE A 370 28.08 2.17 -2.56
CA ILE A 370 28.72 1.18 -1.68
C ILE A 370 27.89 -0.11 -1.61
N ALA A 371 26.56 0.00 -1.52
CA ALA A 371 25.67 -1.16 -1.46
C ALA A 371 25.67 -2.00 -2.77
N SER A 372 25.84 -1.35 -3.92
CA SER A 372 25.75 -2.01 -5.24
C SER A 372 27.09 -2.43 -5.83
N ASP A 373 28.13 -1.62 -5.63
CA ASP A 373 29.47 -1.78 -6.22
C ASP A 373 30.56 -2.12 -5.20
N GLY A 374 30.28 -1.96 -3.91
CA GLY A 374 31.20 -2.28 -2.83
C GLY A 374 32.23 -1.19 -2.55
N ILE A 375 33.06 -1.45 -1.55
CA ILE A 375 34.11 -0.52 -1.11
C ILE A 375 35.39 -1.27 -0.74
N ILE A 376 36.53 -0.65 -1.05
CA ILE A 376 37.87 -1.15 -0.77
C ILE A 376 38.61 -0.10 0.05
N PHE A 377 39.13 -0.52 1.18
CA PHE A 377 40.03 0.24 2.03
C PHE A 377 41.44 -0.34 1.91
N VAL A 378 42.40 0.51 1.61
CA VAL A 378 43.82 0.15 1.51
C VAL A 378 44.59 1.05 2.46
N SER A 379 45.21 0.46 3.46
CA SER A 379 46.28 1.13 4.22
C SER A 379 47.61 0.67 3.67
N MET A 380 48.50 1.61 3.34
CA MET A 380 49.85 1.31 2.87
C MET A 380 50.91 2.03 3.68
N GLU A 381 51.81 1.26 4.28
CA GLU A 381 53.01 1.77 4.94
C GLU A 381 54.15 1.75 3.91
N ILE A 382 54.69 2.92 3.57
CA ILE A 382 55.72 3.08 2.56
C ILE A 382 57.10 3.13 3.22
N PHE A 383 58.02 2.32 2.69
CA PHE A 383 59.43 2.28 3.08
C PHE A 383 60.27 2.84 1.92
N ARG A 384 60.81 4.06 2.10
CA ARG A 384 61.75 4.62 1.13
C ARG A 384 63.16 4.10 1.38
N PRO A 385 63.87 3.62 0.34
CA PRO A 385 65.27 3.26 0.50
C PRO A 385 66.12 4.50 0.81
N LYS A 386 67.12 4.34 1.69
CA LYS A 386 68.16 5.35 1.89
C LYS A 386 68.98 5.47 0.59
N PRO A 387 69.51 6.66 0.24
CA PRO A 387 70.18 6.92 -1.04
C PRO A 387 71.43 6.06 -1.34
N ALA A 388 71.89 5.24 -0.40
CA ALA A 388 73.09 4.41 -0.52
C ALA A 388 72.81 2.90 -0.74
N SER A 389 71.55 2.46 -0.87
CA SER A 389 71.24 1.04 -1.09
C SER A 389 70.93 0.73 -2.57
N PRO A 390 71.39 -0.42 -3.12
CA PRO A 390 71.14 -0.81 -4.51
C PRO A 390 69.70 -1.34 -4.74
N GLN A 391 68.74 -1.00 -3.87
CA GLN A 391 67.37 -1.49 -3.99
C GLN A 391 66.59 -0.68 -5.02
N SER A 392 66.23 -1.36 -6.11
CA SER A 392 65.40 -0.86 -7.20
C SER A 392 63.92 -0.86 -6.79
N GLY A 393 63.42 0.26 -6.26
CA GLY A 393 61.99 0.56 -6.16
C GLY A 393 61.45 0.77 -4.74
N LEU A 394 60.26 1.37 -4.67
CA LEU A 394 59.55 1.57 -3.40
C LEU A 394 58.98 0.25 -2.89
N LYS A 395 59.17 -0.02 -1.60
CA LYS A 395 58.54 -1.14 -0.90
C LYS A 395 57.47 -0.61 0.03
N GLY A 396 56.41 -1.39 0.21
CA GLY A 396 55.35 -1.04 1.13
C GLY A 396 54.63 -2.26 1.65
N LYS A 397 54.12 -2.14 2.87
CA LYS A 397 53.24 -3.14 3.48
C LYS A 397 51.80 -2.69 3.26
N PHE A 398 50.97 -3.55 2.69
CA PHE A 398 49.57 -3.26 2.42
C PHE A 398 48.67 -4.00 3.40
N LYS A 399 47.60 -3.33 3.82
CA LYS A 399 46.43 -3.95 4.45
C LYS A 399 45.21 -3.58 3.62
N ILE A 400 44.69 -4.54 2.87
CA ILE A 400 43.51 -4.38 2.01
C ILE A 400 42.31 -5.02 2.71
N THR A 401 41.25 -4.23 2.90
CA THR A 401 39.97 -4.69 3.45
C THR A 401 38.86 -4.31 2.49
N THR A 402 38.01 -5.27 2.15
CA THR A 402 36.88 -5.07 1.25
C THR A 402 35.56 -5.25 1.99
N ARG A 403 34.52 -4.53 1.58
CA ARG A 403 33.14 -4.75 2.02
C ARG A 403 32.21 -4.72 0.82
N CYS A 404 31.13 -5.50 0.90
CA CYS A 404 30.11 -5.60 -0.16
C CYS A 404 30.68 -6.02 -1.53
N LEU A 405 31.77 -6.80 -1.54
CA LEU A 405 32.39 -7.38 -2.73
C LEU A 405 32.48 -8.90 -2.59
N TRP A 406 32.16 -9.62 -3.67
CA TRP A 406 32.38 -11.06 -3.75
C TRP A 406 33.87 -11.33 -3.97
N LEU A 407 34.49 -12.10 -3.06
CA LEU A 407 35.94 -12.29 -3.02
C LEU A 407 36.45 -13.48 -3.83
N ASP A 408 35.56 -14.31 -4.36
CA ASP A 408 35.91 -15.55 -5.08
C ASP A 408 36.93 -16.40 -4.30
N ASN A 409 36.58 -16.80 -3.08
CA ASN A 409 37.43 -17.57 -2.16
C ASN A 409 38.82 -16.93 -1.93
N GLY A 410 38.89 -15.60 -1.89
CA GLY A 410 40.13 -14.85 -1.66
C GLY A 410 40.93 -14.53 -2.92
N ARG A 411 40.59 -15.10 -4.08
CA ARG A 411 41.30 -14.83 -5.35
C ARG A 411 41.29 -13.36 -5.74
N LEU A 412 40.17 -12.67 -5.49
CA LEU A 412 40.08 -11.23 -5.73
C LEU A 412 41.03 -10.46 -4.80
N LEU A 413 41.14 -10.86 -3.53
CA LEU A 413 42.06 -10.24 -2.58
C LEU A 413 43.51 -10.44 -3.03
N ASP A 414 43.88 -11.65 -3.44
CA ASP A 414 45.22 -11.93 -3.96
C ASP A 414 45.54 -11.09 -5.20
N ALA A 415 44.57 -10.95 -6.11
CA ALA A 415 44.70 -10.08 -7.28
C ALA A 415 44.86 -8.60 -6.89
N LEU A 416 44.11 -8.13 -5.87
CA LEU A 416 44.25 -6.78 -5.33
C LEU A 416 45.64 -6.56 -4.72
N TYR A 417 46.14 -7.49 -3.90
CA TYR A 417 47.48 -7.38 -3.30
C TYR A 417 48.56 -7.36 -4.39
N LYS A 418 48.51 -8.27 -5.37
CA LYS A 418 49.45 -8.29 -6.50
C LYS A 418 49.41 -6.98 -7.29
N ALA A 419 48.21 -6.46 -7.57
CA ALA A 419 48.05 -5.21 -8.31
C ALA A 419 48.53 -3.98 -7.51
N ALA A 420 48.30 -3.93 -6.20
CA ALA A 420 48.77 -2.87 -5.32
C ALA A 420 50.29 -2.83 -5.21
N HIS A 421 50.93 -4.01 -5.05
CA HIS A 421 52.39 -4.12 -5.05
C HIS A 421 52.99 -3.69 -6.40
N ALA A 422 52.43 -4.17 -7.51
CA ALA A 422 52.89 -3.78 -8.85
C ALA A 422 52.74 -2.27 -9.09
N ALA A 423 51.63 -1.67 -8.65
CA ALA A 423 51.39 -0.23 -8.73
C ALA A 423 52.46 0.55 -7.95
N LEU A 424 52.75 0.17 -6.71
CA LEU A 424 53.73 0.86 -5.89
C LEU A 424 55.15 0.70 -6.43
N SER A 425 55.54 -0.50 -6.87
CA SER A 425 56.87 -0.72 -7.45
C SER A 425 57.10 0.05 -8.75
N SER A 426 56.05 0.42 -9.47
CA SER A 426 56.14 1.27 -10.67
C SER A 426 56.31 2.78 -10.37
N CYS A 427 56.17 3.20 -9.10
CA CYS A 427 56.34 4.59 -8.69
C CYS A 427 57.82 5.01 -8.66
N PRO A 428 58.14 6.26 -9.06
CA PRO A 428 59.46 6.84 -8.80
C PRO A 428 59.79 6.93 -7.31
N LEU A 429 61.08 6.84 -6.94
CA LEU A 429 61.53 6.88 -5.53
C LEU A 429 61.15 8.18 -4.80
N ASN A 430 61.07 9.30 -5.52
CA ASN A 430 60.70 10.62 -4.97
C ASN A 430 59.20 10.94 -5.12
N CYS A 431 58.37 9.95 -5.46
CA CYS A 431 56.94 10.13 -5.65
C CYS A 431 56.25 10.58 -4.33
N PRO A 432 55.39 11.61 -4.32
CA PRO A 432 54.65 12.01 -3.13
C PRO A 432 53.58 10.97 -2.76
N LEU A 433 53.24 10.87 -1.47
CA LEU A 433 52.27 9.88 -0.96
C LEU A 433 50.90 9.98 -1.67
N SER A 434 50.40 11.19 -1.90
CA SER A 434 49.13 11.43 -2.60
C SER A 434 49.11 10.88 -4.03
N HIS A 435 50.26 10.88 -4.72
CA HIS A 435 50.36 10.29 -6.05
C HIS A 435 50.33 8.77 -5.99
N MET A 436 50.99 8.16 -4.99
CA MET A 436 50.90 6.71 -4.76
C MET A 436 49.47 6.29 -4.44
N GLU A 437 48.77 7.02 -3.55
CA GLU A 437 47.37 6.77 -3.18
C GLU A 437 46.46 6.75 -4.42
N ARG A 438 46.58 7.80 -5.26
CA ARG A 438 45.81 7.89 -6.50
C ARG A 438 46.09 6.74 -7.45
N MET A 439 47.36 6.41 -7.68
CA MET A 439 47.74 5.35 -8.62
C MET A 439 47.26 3.97 -8.16
N VAL A 440 47.46 3.64 -6.88
CA VAL A 440 46.95 2.38 -6.31
C VAL A 440 45.42 2.35 -6.40
N SER A 441 44.73 3.44 -6.04
CA SER A 441 43.27 3.52 -6.13
C SER A 441 42.75 3.24 -7.54
N GLU A 442 43.35 3.88 -8.56
CA GLU A 442 42.97 3.70 -9.97
C GLU A 442 43.22 2.28 -10.47
N ILE A 443 44.37 1.69 -10.15
CA ILE A 443 44.73 0.34 -10.58
C ILE A 443 43.80 -0.69 -9.95
N LEU A 444 43.52 -0.59 -8.65
CA LEU A 444 42.61 -1.51 -7.97
C LEU A 444 41.18 -1.37 -8.51
N ARG A 445 40.71 -0.14 -8.75
CA ARG A 445 39.39 0.09 -9.38
C ARG A 445 39.30 -0.54 -10.77
N LYS A 446 40.34 -0.40 -11.60
CA LYS A 446 40.41 -1.04 -12.93
C LYS A 446 40.44 -2.57 -12.82
N MET A 447 41.19 -3.10 -11.85
CA MET A 447 41.30 -4.54 -11.61
C MET A 447 39.93 -5.12 -11.27
N VAL A 448 39.21 -4.56 -10.28
CA VAL A 448 37.88 -5.05 -9.88
C VAL A 448 36.89 -4.93 -11.03
N ARG A 449 36.93 -3.83 -11.78
CA ARG A 449 36.08 -3.68 -12.98
C ARG A 449 36.35 -4.77 -14.02
N LYS A 450 37.61 -5.17 -14.21
CA LYS A 450 37.97 -6.27 -15.12
C LYS A 450 37.54 -7.63 -14.54
N TYR A 451 37.63 -7.80 -13.22
CA TYR A 451 37.33 -9.08 -12.56
C TYR A 451 35.83 -9.37 -12.47
N SER A 452 35.03 -8.39 -12.03
CA SER A 452 33.61 -8.58 -11.70
C SER A 452 32.67 -7.58 -12.37
N GLY A 453 33.18 -6.65 -13.17
CA GLY A 453 32.38 -5.55 -13.77
C GLY A 453 32.01 -4.44 -12.78
N LYS A 454 32.26 -4.63 -11.48
CA LYS A 454 31.92 -3.68 -10.41
C LYS A 454 32.87 -2.49 -10.38
N ARG A 455 32.39 -1.37 -9.85
CA ARG A 455 33.16 -0.12 -9.72
C ARG A 455 33.20 0.35 -8.27
N PRO A 456 33.88 -0.39 -7.38
CA PRO A 456 33.88 -0.04 -5.97
C PRO A 456 34.49 1.33 -5.73
N ASP A 457 34.07 1.95 -4.63
CA ASP A 457 34.80 3.08 -4.08
C ASP A 457 36.09 2.56 -3.44
N VAL A 458 37.22 3.19 -3.75
CA VAL A 458 38.55 2.75 -3.33
C VAL A 458 39.24 3.87 -2.58
N ILE A 459 39.36 3.68 -1.26
CA ILE A 459 40.01 4.61 -0.35
C ILE A 459 41.40 4.05 -0.04
N VAL A 460 42.43 4.80 -0.39
CA VAL A 460 43.82 4.44 -0.14
C VAL A 460 44.41 5.49 0.77
N VAL A 461 45.03 5.05 1.87
CA VAL A 461 45.72 5.91 2.83
C VAL A 461 47.17 5.44 2.91
N ALA A 462 48.10 6.33 2.61
CA ALA A 462 49.52 6.09 2.70
C ALA A 462 50.12 6.76 3.93
N SER A 463 50.94 6.02 4.67
CA SER A 463 51.81 6.57 5.71
C SER A 463 53.27 6.23 5.39
N GLU A 464 54.17 7.14 5.72
CA GLU A 464 55.60 6.89 5.58
C GLU A 464 56.15 6.35 6.89
N ASN A 465 56.86 5.22 6.80
CA ASN A 465 57.49 4.63 7.97
C ASN A 465 58.94 5.14 8.06
N THR A 466 59.19 6.04 9.00
CA THR A 466 60.52 6.63 9.27
C THR A 466 61.39 5.77 10.18
N THR A 467 60.87 4.71 10.81
CA THR A 467 61.66 3.80 11.64
C THR A 467 62.31 2.72 10.78
N VAL A 468 63.44 3.07 10.17
CA VAL A 468 64.36 2.09 9.59
C VAL A 468 65.06 1.36 10.74
N GLY A 469 64.50 0.22 11.14
CA GLY A 469 65.22 -0.76 11.94
C GLY A 469 64.31 -1.68 12.74
N PHE A 470 63.71 -2.69 12.11
CA PHE A 470 63.48 -3.99 12.75
C PHE A 470 63.46 -5.10 11.68
N SER A 471 64.51 -5.92 11.76
CA SER A 471 64.78 -7.26 11.20
C SER A 471 63.93 -7.81 10.05
N GLU A 472 64.64 -8.22 8.98
CA GLU A 472 64.16 -9.06 7.86
C GLU A 472 63.58 -10.43 8.28
N GLU A 473 63.61 -10.80 9.56
CA GLU A 473 63.09 -12.07 10.08
C GLU A 473 61.55 -12.13 10.22
N VAL A 474 60.85 -11.00 10.32
CA VAL A 474 59.38 -10.99 10.49
C VAL A 474 58.64 -11.12 9.14
N ILE A 475 59.27 -10.69 8.05
CA ILE A 475 58.69 -10.76 6.69
C ILE A 475 58.57 -12.22 6.24
N ASN A 476 59.52 -13.08 6.60
CA ASN A 476 59.46 -14.50 6.25
C ASN A 476 58.48 -15.33 7.10
N ARG A 477 58.14 -14.88 8.32
CA ARG A 477 57.17 -15.59 9.19
C ARG A 477 55.71 -15.45 8.77
N HIS A 478 55.35 -14.44 7.97
CA HIS A 478 53.98 -14.28 7.48
C HIS A 478 53.70 -15.06 6.19
N MET A 479 54.73 -15.49 5.45
CA MET A 479 54.55 -16.41 4.32
C MET A 479 54.26 -17.85 4.78
N SER A 480 54.67 -18.24 5.99
CA SER A 480 54.45 -19.59 6.51
C SER A 480 53.12 -19.77 7.28
N LEU A 481 52.41 -18.69 7.61
CA LEU A 481 51.11 -18.77 8.30
C LEU A 481 49.92 -18.95 7.35
N VAL A 482 50.11 -18.75 6.04
CA VAL A 482 49.09 -19.00 5.01
C VAL A 482 48.87 -20.50 4.79
N ASP A 483 49.80 -21.36 5.21
CA ASP A 483 49.66 -22.82 5.11
C ASP A 483 49.06 -23.48 6.36
N TYR A 484 48.88 -22.77 7.47
CA TYR A 484 48.40 -23.37 8.73
C TYR A 484 46.87 -23.25 8.97
N GLU A 485 46.16 -22.44 8.18
CA GLU A 485 44.69 -22.30 8.28
C GLU A 485 43.89 -23.34 7.47
N LYS A 486 44.55 -24.29 6.79
CA LYS A 486 43.87 -25.34 6.02
C LYS A 486 43.49 -26.59 6.82
N THR A 487 43.83 -26.69 8.09
CA THR A 487 43.54 -27.90 8.88
C THR A 487 43.14 -27.59 10.32
N ARG A 488 41.83 -27.44 10.58
CA ARG A 488 41.16 -28.12 11.71
C ARG A 488 39.63 -28.03 11.66
N PRO A 489 38.90 -29.04 12.18
CA PRO A 489 37.46 -29.24 12.00
C PRO A 489 36.60 -28.59 13.10
N GLU A 490 35.28 -28.61 12.85
CA GLU A 490 34.18 -28.04 13.63
C GLU A 490 33.98 -28.63 15.06
N ASN A 491 33.81 -27.73 16.06
CA ASN A 491 33.04 -27.76 17.34
C ASN A 491 33.10 -29.00 18.30
N PRO A 492 32.62 -28.97 19.59
CA PRO A 492 31.82 -27.96 20.34
C PRO A 492 32.25 -27.65 21.82
N GLU A 493 31.57 -26.65 22.42
CA GLU A 493 31.19 -26.39 23.84
C GLU A 493 32.16 -26.67 25.03
N ARG A 494 32.46 -25.65 25.85
CA ARG A 494 32.12 -25.55 27.31
C ARG A 494 32.65 -24.28 28.00
N GLU A 495 31.94 -23.93 29.07
CA GLU A 495 31.97 -22.76 29.97
C GLU A 495 33.29 -22.51 30.72
N ALA A 496 33.58 -21.24 31.04
CA ALA A 496 33.84 -20.76 32.41
C ALA A 496 34.14 -19.24 32.44
N GLU A 497 33.74 -18.63 33.56
CA GLU A 497 33.69 -17.22 33.92
C GLU A 497 35.06 -16.54 34.04
N GLU A 498 35.13 -15.21 33.83
CA GLU A 498 35.72 -14.28 34.83
C GLU A 498 35.43 -12.80 34.52
N SER A 499 35.38 -12.03 35.61
CA SER A 499 34.79 -10.72 35.89
C SER A 499 35.49 -9.49 35.29
N ILE A 500 34.72 -8.40 35.08
CA ILE A 500 35.19 -7.02 34.84
C ILE A 500 34.43 -6.05 35.77
N PRO A 501 35.04 -5.00 36.36
CA PRO A 501 34.46 -4.19 37.44
C PRO A 501 33.54 -3.04 36.99
N GLU A 502 32.65 -2.66 37.89
CA GLU A 502 31.73 -1.50 37.88
C GLU A 502 32.42 -0.13 37.84
N VAL A 503 31.80 0.85 37.16
CA VAL A 503 31.55 2.21 37.70
C VAL A 503 30.29 2.85 37.07
N MET A 504 29.31 3.13 37.96
CA MET A 504 28.30 4.20 38.04
C MET A 504 27.46 4.65 36.82
N ARG A 505 26.15 4.36 36.92
CA ARG A 505 25.07 5.25 36.48
C ARG A 505 24.25 5.67 37.70
N THR A 506 24.02 6.97 37.83
CA THR A 506 23.14 7.57 38.84
C THR A 506 21.69 7.55 38.37
N THR A 507 20.80 7.05 39.23
CA THR A 507 19.35 7.34 39.23
C THR A 507 19.10 8.65 39.99
N PRO A 508 17.87 9.17 39.95
CA PRO A 508 17.17 9.26 41.24
C PRO A 508 15.70 8.87 41.20
N ASP A 509 15.29 8.31 42.34
CA ASP A 509 13.94 7.88 42.74
C ASP A 509 13.03 9.03 43.20
N ASP A 510 11.76 8.68 43.29
CA ASP A 510 10.61 9.38 43.87
C ASP A 510 10.79 9.85 45.34
N ALA A 511 10.15 10.97 45.70
CA ALA A 511 9.26 11.06 46.87
C ALA A 511 8.52 12.42 46.99
N THR A 512 7.26 12.30 47.36
CA THR A 512 6.21 13.27 47.74
C THR A 512 6.55 14.37 48.75
N THR A 513 5.97 15.58 48.59
CA THR A 513 5.12 16.26 49.60
C THR A 513 4.43 17.53 49.06
N SER A 514 3.29 17.83 49.69
CA SER A 514 2.23 18.82 49.41
C SER A 514 2.60 20.31 49.46
N SER A 515 1.87 21.15 48.73
CA SER A 515 1.22 22.37 49.26
C SER A 515 0.28 23.05 48.24
N ASN A 516 -0.64 23.84 48.79
CA ASN A 516 -1.87 24.39 48.23
C ASN A 516 -1.72 25.40 47.08
N GLY A 517 -2.78 25.50 46.27
CA GLY A 517 -3.05 26.61 45.35
C GLY A 517 -4.41 26.49 44.70
N GLU A 518 -5.45 27.02 45.37
CA GLU A 518 -6.72 27.49 44.77
C GLU A 518 -6.39 28.47 43.63
N SER A 519 -7.13 28.74 42.55
CA SER A 519 -8.56 28.74 42.24
C SER A 519 -8.73 29.13 40.75
N PHE A 520 -9.96 29.03 40.26
CA PHE A 520 -10.53 29.60 39.01
C PHE A 520 -10.49 28.77 37.72
N PHE A 521 -11.49 27.90 37.58
CA PHE A 521 -12.15 27.67 36.29
C PHE A 521 -13.67 27.78 36.46
N SER A 522 -14.27 28.75 35.79
CA SER A 522 -15.73 28.84 35.59
C SER A 522 -16.21 27.69 34.68
N PRO A 523 -17.33 27.03 34.98
CA PRO A 523 -17.92 26.03 34.10
C PRO A 523 -19.01 26.69 33.25
N ASP A 524 -18.72 27.00 31.99
CA ASP A 524 -19.77 27.17 30.99
C ASP A 524 -19.22 26.89 29.59
N LEU A 525 -19.21 25.60 29.25
CA LEU A 525 -19.28 25.16 27.87
C LEU A 525 -20.12 23.90 27.82
N HIS A 526 -21.31 24.07 27.23
CA HIS A 526 -22.30 23.05 26.96
C HIS A 526 -21.69 21.70 26.60
N GLN A 527 -21.95 20.70 27.44
CA GLN A 527 -21.80 19.29 27.09
C GLN A 527 -22.63 19.00 25.82
N PRO A 528 -22.02 18.51 24.72
CA PRO A 528 -22.82 17.88 23.68
C PRO A 528 -23.35 16.56 24.24
N LYS A 529 -24.68 16.47 24.31
CA LYS A 529 -25.41 15.25 24.66
C LYS A 529 -25.01 14.11 23.70
N THR A 530 -24.70 12.98 24.33
CA THR A 530 -24.68 11.56 23.89
C THR A 530 -23.61 11.09 22.87
N LEU A 531 -22.56 10.46 23.44
CA LEU A 531 -21.60 9.54 22.80
C LEU A 531 -22.28 8.35 22.11
N ASP A 532 -23.49 7.99 22.53
CA ASP A 532 -24.24 6.82 22.04
C ASP A 532 -24.84 7.00 20.64
N HIS A 533 -25.19 8.22 20.24
CA HIS A 533 -26.01 8.43 19.04
C HIS A 533 -25.23 8.27 17.72
N PHE A 534 -23.90 8.44 17.75
CA PHE A 534 -23.05 8.29 16.56
C PHE A 534 -22.85 6.82 16.16
N TRP A 535 -22.75 5.90 17.13
CA TRP A 535 -22.49 4.48 16.89
C TRP A 535 -23.72 3.59 16.96
N GLU A 536 -24.89 4.11 17.36
CA GLU A 536 -26.16 3.37 17.30
C GLU A 536 -26.56 2.95 15.88
N SER A 537 -26.12 3.69 14.85
CA SER A 537 -26.27 3.30 13.43
C SER A 537 -25.60 1.96 13.11
N PHE A 538 -24.54 1.58 13.85
CA PHE A 538 -23.88 0.28 13.75
C PHE A 538 -24.66 -0.85 14.42
N LYS A 539 -25.62 -0.52 15.30
CA LYS A 539 -26.54 -1.48 15.95
C LYS A 539 -27.82 -1.72 15.13
N SER A 540 -27.90 -1.22 13.90
CA SER A 540 -29.07 -1.27 13.03
C SER A 540 -29.77 -2.65 13.00
N PRO A 541 -31.12 -2.72 13.04
CA PRO A 541 -31.89 -3.96 12.92
C PRO A 541 -31.62 -4.73 11.63
N THR A 542 -31.04 -4.10 10.61
CA THR A 542 -30.70 -4.72 9.33
C THR A 542 -29.56 -5.73 9.46
N ALA A 543 -28.53 -5.41 10.27
CA ALA A 543 -27.44 -6.36 10.57
C ALA A 543 -27.96 -7.56 11.38
N VAL A 544 -28.89 -7.32 12.31
CA VAL A 544 -29.56 -8.35 13.11
C VAL A 544 -30.52 -9.21 12.26
N LYS A 545 -31.25 -8.61 11.30
CA LYS A 545 -32.11 -9.34 10.35
C LYS A 545 -31.28 -10.22 9.41
N ILE A 546 -30.16 -9.71 8.89
CA ILE A 546 -29.25 -10.49 8.05
C ILE A 546 -28.60 -11.62 8.86
N ALA A 547 -28.19 -11.37 10.11
CA ALA A 547 -27.64 -12.39 11.01
C ALA A 547 -28.65 -13.51 11.33
N ARG A 548 -29.94 -13.19 11.50
CA ARG A 548 -31.01 -14.19 11.67
C ARG A 548 -31.23 -15.04 10.42
N ILE A 549 -31.16 -14.45 9.22
CA ILE A 549 -31.31 -15.17 7.95
C ILE A 549 -30.14 -16.13 7.72
N VAL A 550 -28.91 -15.71 8.03
CA VAL A 550 -27.71 -16.55 7.90
C VAL A 550 -27.73 -17.71 8.91
N ASN A 551 -28.11 -17.46 10.17
CA ASN A 551 -28.22 -18.53 11.18
C ASN A 551 -29.35 -19.54 10.90
N ALA A 552 -30.48 -19.10 10.35
CA ALA A 552 -31.58 -20.00 9.97
C ALA A 552 -31.23 -20.91 8.78
N SER A 553 -30.31 -20.48 7.90
CA SER A 553 -29.83 -21.30 6.78
C SER A 553 -28.73 -22.31 7.16
N ALA A 554 -28.09 -22.13 8.33
CA ALA A 554 -27.02 -23.00 8.83
C ALA A 554 -27.52 -24.14 9.74
N GLN A 555 -28.75 -24.07 10.23
CA GLN A 555 -29.40 -25.14 10.98
C GLN A 555 -30.51 -25.73 10.12
N GLY A 556 -30.21 -26.84 9.44
CA GLY A 556 -31.18 -27.56 8.62
C GLY A 556 -32.37 -28.04 9.46
N ASN A 557 -33.49 -27.33 9.36
CA ASN A 557 -34.80 -27.85 9.69
C ASN A 557 -35.86 -27.11 8.86
N LYS A 558 -36.50 -27.83 7.93
CA LYS A 558 -37.68 -27.35 7.20
C LYS A 558 -38.88 -27.33 8.15
N PRO A 559 -39.57 -26.20 8.39
CA PRO A 559 -40.90 -26.25 8.97
C PRO A 559 -41.93 -26.46 7.86
N LYS A 560 -42.83 -27.43 8.06
CA LYS A 560 -44.08 -27.59 7.33
C LYS A 560 -44.98 -26.39 7.65
N LEU A 561 -45.46 -25.66 6.65
CA LEU A 561 -46.51 -24.65 6.83
C LEU A 561 -47.86 -25.29 6.49
N GLY A 562 -48.70 -25.44 7.52
CA GLY A 562 -50.11 -25.77 7.40
C GLY A 562 -50.94 -24.57 6.92
N LYS A 563 -52.06 -24.89 6.28
CA LYS A 563 -53.08 -23.97 5.76
C LYS A 563 -53.60 -23.01 6.84
N ILE A 564 -53.67 -21.72 6.52
CA ILE A 564 -54.72 -20.82 7.02
C ILE A 564 -55.28 -20.06 5.81
N SER A 565 -56.58 -20.22 5.63
CA SER A 565 -57.44 -19.65 4.61
C SER A 565 -58.04 -18.32 5.09
N ILE A 566 -57.99 -17.25 4.30
CA ILE A 566 -59.01 -16.19 4.31
C ILE A 566 -59.23 -15.67 2.88
N ILE A 567 -60.38 -16.09 2.33
CA ILE A 567 -61.34 -15.46 1.42
C ILE A 567 -60.90 -14.19 0.65
N ASP A 568 -60.91 -14.33 -0.67
CA ASP A 568 -60.99 -13.26 -1.68
C ASP A 568 -62.40 -12.64 -1.74
N LYS A 569 -62.46 -11.31 -1.97
CA LYS A 569 -63.46 -10.70 -2.85
C LYS A 569 -62.97 -9.37 -3.43
N ASP A 570 -62.65 -9.46 -4.72
CA ASP A 570 -62.97 -8.56 -5.84
C ASP A 570 -62.52 -7.09 -5.91
N SER A 571 -61.54 -6.91 -6.81
CA SER A 571 -61.62 -6.15 -8.07
C SER A 571 -61.28 -4.65 -8.12
N SER A 572 -60.15 -4.38 -8.80
CA SER A 572 -59.90 -3.32 -9.82
C SER A 572 -59.88 -1.85 -9.34
N THR A 573 -58.94 -0.96 -9.66
CA THR A 573 -57.94 -0.81 -10.75
C THR A 573 -56.87 0.22 -10.33
N SER A 574 -55.72 0.19 -11.03
CA SER A 574 -54.66 1.22 -11.18
C SER A 574 -53.31 0.96 -10.50
N ALA A 575 -52.24 1.20 -11.27
CA ALA A 575 -50.87 0.70 -11.12
C ALA A 575 -49.97 1.52 -10.17
N PRO A 576 -48.88 0.92 -9.67
CA PRO A 576 -47.60 1.64 -9.67
C PRO A 576 -46.32 0.79 -9.94
N ALA A 577 -45.35 1.46 -10.60
CA ALA A 577 -43.87 1.39 -10.55
C ALA A 577 -43.09 0.04 -10.58
N PRO A 578 -41.98 -0.05 -11.34
CA PRO A 578 -41.22 -1.30 -11.48
C PRO A 578 -40.27 -1.55 -10.30
N ALA A 579 -40.45 -2.70 -9.65
CA ALA A 579 -39.58 -3.19 -8.60
C ALA A 579 -38.29 -3.83 -9.16
N LYS A 580 -37.15 -3.43 -8.59
CA LYS A 580 -35.84 -4.09 -8.78
C LYS A 580 -35.89 -5.53 -8.26
N SER A 581 -35.53 -6.52 -9.09
CA SER A 581 -35.27 -7.89 -8.64
C SER A 581 -33.81 -8.28 -8.89
N SER A 582 -33.10 -8.60 -7.80
CA SER A 582 -31.77 -9.19 -7.78
C SER A 582 -31.90 -10.71 -8.00
N ARG A 583 -31.75 -11.18 -9.24
CA ARG A 583 -31.60 -12.60 -9.55
C ARG A 583 -30.15 -12.91 -9.92
N LYS A 584 -29.57 -13.89 -9.23
CA LYS A 584 -28.29 -14.54 -9.55
C LYS A 584 -28.22 -14.80 -11.06
N ASN A 585 -27.08 -14.47 -11.66
CA ASN A 585 -26.78 -14.51 -13.09
C ASN A 585 -26.65 -15.96 -13.62
N ARG A 586 -27.68 -16.79 -13.45
CA ARG A 586 -27.69 -18.20 -13.88
C ARG A 586 -28.21 -18.26 -15.32
N TRP A 587 -27.40 -18.83 -16.22
CA TRP A 587 -27.81 -19.06 -17.60
C TRP A 587 -28.82 -20.20 -17.68
N LYS A 588 -29.93 -19.98 -18.39
CA LYS A 588 -30.89 -21.06 -18.65
C LYS A 588 -30.34 -22.01 -19.72
N PRO A 589 -30.72 -23.29 -19.74
CA PRO A 589 -30.25 -24.23 -20.77
C PRO A 589 -30.53 -23.78 -22.21
N GLU A 590 -31.67 -23.12 -22.45
CA GLU A 590 -32.05 -22.58 -23.76
C GLU A 590 -31.15 -21.40 -24.19
N GLU A 591 -30.72 -20.57 -23.24
CA GLU A 591 -29.79 -19.46 -23.49
C GLU A 591 -28.40 -20.01 -23.87
N ILE A 592 -27.97 -21.11 -23.24
CA ILE A 592 -26.70 -21.77 -23.55
C ILE A 592 -26.75 -22.40 -24.95
N LYS A 593 -27.86 -23.06 -25.32
CA LYS A 593 -28.04 -23.61 -26.66
C LYS A 593 -28.02 -22.51 -27.73
N SER A 594 -28.69 -21.39 -27.48
CA SER A 594 -28.72 -20.24 -28.39
C SER A 594 -27.33 -19.61 -28.57
N LEU A 595 -26.55 -19.54 -27.48
CA LEU A 595 -25.15 -19.09 -27.53
C LEU A 595 -24.27 -20.04 -28.36
N ILE A 596 -24.44 -21.36 -28.20
CA ILE A 596 -23.71 -22.38 -28.99
C ILE A 596 -24.02 -22.27 -30.47
N GLN A 597 -25.29 -22.11 -30.82
CA GLN A 597 -25.70 -21.93 -32.20
C GLN A 597 -25.09 -20.66 -32.83
N LEU A 598 -25.28 -19.49 -32.19
CA LEU A 598 -24.78 -18.21 -32.72
C LEU A 598 -23.25 -18.18 -32.82
N ARG A 599 -22.54 -18.77 -31.86
CA ARG A 599 -21.08 -18.90 -31.96
C ARG A 599 -20.68 -19.84 -33.09
N GLY A 600 -21.36 -20.98 -33.23
CA GLY A 600 -21.14 -21.95 -34.31
C GLY A 600 -21.28 -21.33 -35.70
N GLU A 601 -22.34 -20.54 -35.93
CA GLU A 601 -22.59 -19.80 -37.18
C GLU A 601 -21.48 -18.80 -37.51
N MET A 602 -20.80 -18.26 -36.50
CA MET A 602 -19.73 -17.28 -36.64
C MET A 602 -18.32 -17.88 -36.53
N ASN A 603 -18.17 -19.21 -36.43
CA ASN A 603 -16.91 -19.85 -36.06
C ASN A 603 -15.74 -19.48 -37.00
N GLU A 604 -15.98 -19.44 -38.30
CA GLU A 604 -14.98 -19.05 -39.32
C GLU A 604 -14.48 -17.60 -39.14
N LYS A 605 -15.40 -16.67 -38.81
CA LYS A 605 -15.04 -15.27 -38.52
C LYS A 605 -14.21 -15.16 -37.24
N PHE A 606 -14.48 -15.99 -36.24
CA PHE A 606 -13.70 -16.04 -35.00
C PHE A 606 -12.25 -16.53 -35.23
N GLN A 607 -12.01 -17.32 -36.27
CA GLN A 607 -10.66 -17.79 -36.62
C GLN A 607 -9.84 -16.73 -37.37
N THR A 608 -10.48 -15.89 -38.19
CA THR A 608 -9.79 -14.97 -39.11
C THR A 608 -9.57 -13.55 -38.57
N VAL A 609 -10.41 -13.05 -37.67
CA VAL A 609 -10.37 -11.64 -37.21
C VAL A 609 -9.44 -11.41 -36.01
N LYS A 610 -8.48 -10.47 -36.14
CA LYS A 610 -7.72 -9.91 -35.00
C LYS A 610 -8.61 -8.91 -34.25
N GLY A 611 -8.92 -9.19 -32.98
CA GLY A 611 -9.82 -8.35 -32.15
C GLY A 611 -11.22 -8.94 -31.96
N ARG A 612 -11.30 -10.18 -31.46
CA ARG A 612 -12.55 -10.99 -31.34
C ARG A 612 -13.67 -10.40 -30.47
N MET A 613 -13.45 -9.26 -29.78
CA MET A 613 -14.47 -8.63 -28.94
C MET A 613 -15.64 -8.08 -29.74
N VAL A 614 -15.40 -7.56 -30.95
CA VAL A 614 -16.46 -7.06 -31.84
C VAL A 614 -17.43 -8.19 -32.23
N LEU A 615 -16.93 -9.40 -32.42
CA LEU A 615 -17.78 -10.56 -32.71
C LEU A 615 -18.62 -10.99 -31.50
N TRP A 616 -18.12 -10.77 -30.27
CA TRP A 616 -18.91 -11.00 -29.06
C TRP A 616 -20.01 -9.94 -28.87
N GLU A 617 -19.81 -8.71 -29.37
CA GLU A 617 -20.85 -7.67 -29.43
C GLU A 617 -21.96 -8.05 -30.41
N GLU A 618 -21.61 -8.63 -31.57
CA GLU A 618 -22.57 -9.14 -32.55
C GLU A 618 -23.39 -10.32 -32.00
N ILE A 619 -22.75 -11.26 -31.29
CA ILE A 619 -23.44 -12.37 -30.60
C ILE A 619 -24.37 -11.83 -29.51
N SER A 620 -23.90 -10.90 -28.69
CA SER A 620 -24.71 -10.27 -27.64
C SER A 620 -25.92 -9.53 -28.22
N GLY A 621 -25.74 -8.79 -29.31
CA GLY A 621 -26.84 -8.13 -30.03
C GLY A 621 -27.83 -9.13 -30.64
N SER A 622 -27.37 -10.28 -31.13
CA SER A 622 -28.23 -11.33 -31.69
C SER A 622 -29.03 -12.04 -30.59
N LEU A 623 -28.42 -12.31 -29.43
CA LEU A 623 -29.13 -12.81 -28.26
C LEU A 623 -30.19 -11.81 -27.76
N LEU A 624 -29.89 -10.51 -27.79
CA LEU A 624 -30.85 -9.48 -27.41
C LEU A 624 -32.09 -9.49 -28.34
N LYS A 625 -31.91 -9.71 -29.64
CA LYS A 625 -33.02 -9.89 -30.60
C LYS A 625 -33.88 -11.11 -30.30
N GLN A 626 -33.31 -12.14 -29.67
CA GLN A 626 -34.01 -13.34 -29.20
C GLN A 626 -34.60 -13.16 -27.78
N GLY A 627 -34.56 -11.95 -27.21
CA GLY A 627 -35.06 -11.65 -25.86
C GLY A 627 -34.12 -12.07 -24.73
N ILE A 628 -32.86 -12.41 -25.04
CA ILE A 628 -31.85 -12.87 -24.09
C ILE A 628 -30.86 -11.72 -23.80
N THR A 629 -30.99 -11.10 -22.63
CA THR A 629 -30.13 -9.96 -22.24
C THR A 629 -28.83 -10.45 -21.59
N ARG A 630 -27.76 -10.57 -22.38
CA ARG A 630 -26.42 -10.98 -21.92
C ARG A 630 -25.35 -10.08 -22.51
N THR A 631 -24.39 -9.62 -21.69
CA THR A 631 -23.30 -8.75 -22.18
C THR A 631 -22.26 -9.56 -22.98
N PRO A 632 -21.50 -8.92 -23.89
CA PRO A 632 -20.45 -9.61 -24.67
C PRO A 632 -19.44 -10.37 -23.80
N ALA A 633 -19.06 -9.77 -22.66
CA ALA A 633 -18.16 -10.38 -21.68
C ALA A 633 -18.80 -11.61 -21.00
N GLN A 634 -20.11 -11.59 -20.73
CA GLN A 634 -20.82 -12.75 -20.17
C GLN A 634 -20.88 -13.90 -21.19
N CYS A 635 -21.16 -13.60 -22.45
CA CYS A 635 -21.16 -14.59 -23.54
C CYS A 635 -19.78 -15.25 -23.69
N LYS A 636 -18.71 -14.44 -23.72
CA LYS A 636 -17.32 -14.94 -23.80
C LYS A 636 -16.95 -15.82 -22.59
N SER A 637 -17.33 -15.40 -21.39
CA SER A 637 -17.04 -16.15 -20.16
C SER A 637 -17.69 -17.53 -20.17
N VAL A 638 -19.00 -17.60 -20.47
CA VAL A 638 -19.72 -18.88 -20.60
C VAL A 638 -19.16 -19.73 -21.72
N TRP A 639 -18.81 -19.13 -22.85
CA TRP A 639 -18.17 -19.85 -23.95
C TRP A 639 -16.86 -20.53 -23.54
N THR A 640 -16.04 -19.83 -22.76
CA THR A 640 -14.75 -20.35 -22.30
C THR A 640 -14.95 -21.54 -21.36
N SER A 641 -15.94 -21.47 -20.46
CA SER A 641 -16.31 -22.59 -19.59
C SER A 641 -16.88 -23.79 -20.36
N LEU A 642 -17.63 -23.55 -21.44
CA LEU A 642 -18.16 -24.60 -22.30
C LEU A 642 -17.04 -25.34 -23.06
N LEU A 643 -16.07 -24.59 -23.61
CA LEU A 643 -14.89 -25.18 -24.28
C LEU A 643 -14.07 -26.05 -23.33
N GLN A 644 -13.76 -25.54 -22.14
CA GLN A 644 -13.03 -26.30 -21.12
C GLN A 644 -13.74 -27.61 -20.78
N LYS A 645 -15.06 -27.54 -20.57
CA LYS A 645 -15.87 -28.72 -20.26
C LYS A 645 -15.97 -29.71 -21.42
N TYR A 646 -15.97 -29.22 -22.66
CA TYR A 646 -15.93 -30.06 -23.86
C TYR A 646 -14.61 -30.81 -23.99
N GLU A 647 -13.47 -30.14 -23.77
CA GLU A 647 -12.14 -30.78 -23.77
C GLU A 647 -11.98 -31.83 -22.67
N GLU A 648 -12.54 -31.57 -21.48
CA GLU A 648 -12.61 -32.53 -20.37
C GLU A 648 -13.49 -33.73 -20.74
N SER A 649 -14.67 -33.49 -21.33
CA SER A 649 -15.63 -34.54 -21.68
C SER A 649 -15.16 -35.41 -22.86
N LYS A 650 -14.32 -34.90 -23.76
CA LYS A 650 -13.76 -35.66 -24.89
C LYS A 650 -12.79 -36.78 -24.44
N LYS A 651 -12.28 -36.72 -23.21
CA LYS A 651 -11.34 -37.70 -22.65
C LYS A 651 -12.04 -38.89 -21.96
N ASP A 652 -13.37 -38.87 -21.85
CA ASP A 652 -14.16 -39.83 -21.09
C ASP A 652 -15.49 -40.14 -21.79
N GLU A 653 -15.65 -41.38 -22.28
CA GLU A 653 -16.82 -41.82 -23.05
C GLU A 653 -18.15 -41.70 -22.28
N GLU A 654 -18.12 -41.76 -20.94
CA GLU A 654 -19.33 -41.63 -20.11
C GLU A 654 -19.81 -40.17 -20.05
N ASN A 655 -18.88 -39.22 -20.02
CA ASN A 655 -19.16 -37.79 -20.06
C ASN A 655 -19.64 -37.32 -21.44
N MET A 656 -19.16 -37.95 -22.53
CA MET A 656 -19.66 -37.71 -23.89
C MET A 656 -21.16 -38.02 -24.03
N ARG A 657 -21.65 -39.06 -23.34
CA ARG A 657 -23.06 -39.48 -23.39
C ARG A 657 -23.98 -38.70 -22.43
N THR A 658 -23.45 -38.20 -21.32
CA THR A 658 -24.25 -37.59 -20.25
C THR A 658 -24.33 -36.06 -20.33
N TRP A 659 -23.39 -35.40 -21.00
CA TRP A 659 -23.41 -33.94 -21.10
C TRP A 659 -24.30 -33.43 -22.23
N GLN A 660 -25.43 -32.82 -21.86
CA GLN A 660 -26.49 -32.33 -22.77
C GLN A 660 -26.07 -31.33 -23.86
N TYR A 661 -24.86 -30.76 -23.81
CA TYR A 661 -24.35 -29.83 -24.82
C TYR A 661 -23.21 -30.43 -25.66
N PHE A 662 -22.77 -31.65 -25.37
CA PHE A 662 -21.62 -32.28 -26.04
C PHE A 662 -21.85 -32.39 -27.54
N SER A 663 -22.94 -33.03 -27.97
CA SER A 663 -23.28 -33.17 -29.41
C SER A 663 -23.39 -31.83 -30.14
N ALA A 664 -23.92 -30.79 -29.48
CA ALA A 664 -24.03 -29.46 -30.06
C ALA A 664 -22.67 -28.76 -30.20
N MET A 665 -21.74 -28.97 -29.25
CA MET A 665 -20.38 -28.45 -29.35
C MET A 665 -19.52 -29.23 -30.34
N ASP A 666 -19.67 -30.55 -30.37
CA ASP A 666 -18.90 -31.47 -31.21
C ASP A 666 -19.14 -31.22 -32.70
N SER A 667 -20.39 -30.94 -33.09
CA SER A 667 -20.78 -30.61 -34.47
C SER A 667 -19.96 -29.47 -35.09
N PHE A 668 -19.51 -28.50 -34.27
CA PHE A 668 -18.75 -27.33 -34.75
C PHE A 668 -17.24 -27.44 -34.53
N LEU A 669 -16.80 -28.17 -33.50
CA LEU A 669 -15.39 -28.25 -33.10
C LEU A 669 -14.66 -29.46 -33.67
N SER A 670 -15.37 -30.53 -34.04
CA SER A 670 -14.77 -31.72 -34.66
C SER A 670 -14.25 -31.47 -36.08
N CYS A 671 -14.61 -30.35 -36.71
CA CYS A 671 -14.03 -29.89 -37.99
C CYS A 671 -12.63 -29.27 -37.84
N GLU A 672 -12.10 -29.07 -36.63
CA GLU A 672 -10.78 -28.45 -36.39
C GLU A 672 -9.59 -29.41 -36.54
N GLY A 673 -9.81 -30.68 -36.91
CA GLY A 673 -8.79 -31.73 -36.91
C GLY A 673 -7.70 -31.70 -38.00
N GLU A 674 -7.82 -30.90 -39.07
CA GLU A 674 -6.91 -31.04 -40.24
C GLU A 674 -6.11 -29.80 -40.70
N MET A 675 -6.23 -28.62 -40.07
CA MET A 675 -5.54 -27.40 -40.58
C MET A 675 -4.88 -26.51 -39.53
N ALA A 676 -4.09 -27.09 -38.62
CA ALA A 676 -3.23 -26.31 -37.73
C ALA A 676 -1.83 -26.95 -37.53
N THR A 677 -1.08 -27.08 -38.62
CA THR A 677 0.38 -27.01 -38.60
C THR A 677 0.85 -25.92 -39.56
N LYS A 678 0.85 -24.67 -39.09
CA LYS A 678 1.79 -23.61 -39.49
C LYS A 678 1.59 -22.34 -38.68
#